data_AF-M2R0S4-F1
#
_entry.id   AF-M2R0S4-F1
#
_cell.length_a   1.000
_cell.length_b   1.000
_cell.length_c   1.000
_cell.angle_alpha   90.00
_cell.angle_beta   90.00
_cell.angle_gamma   90.00
#
_symmetry.space_group_name_H-M   'P 1'
#
loop_
_entity.id
_entity.type
_entity.pdbx_description
1 polymer ?
#
loop_
_entity_poly.entity_id
_entity_poly.type
_entity_poly.pdbx_seq_one_letter_code
_entity_poly.pdbx_strand_id
1 'polypeptide(L)'
;AFRARTGATTTADPDAGHGGAAYARSVPSVNPMPKSFLPDAGLVFDMLLKRDKFVPHPGGLSSLFFAFADLVIHSCFNTRPTDYTINDSSSYLDLSPLYGSSQKQVDSIRVKDGFGKIYNDTFADARLLMMPPSVCSLLIIFGRNHNYVAQKIYEINENGTYRDPKTQSDAEKAAQDEEIFQRSRLVNSGYFMKVILGDYVGAILGLVRDGSAWRLDPLATMRELDHEFAPQGEGNVCSVEFNLMYRWHASTSQPDEHWTQAAFKRIFGDKDPGTITVEDFKNGAKGYLRPTGAPNTWSIFADATRDANGRYSDAVLAKYLQDATASPASAFKARGTPEVLRVIEMMGIEQARSWGTCSLNEFRKFMGLKPYSTFREWNPDPEIAKAAEVLYHDIENLELHVGLQAEEAKKPMPGAGLCPGYTISRAILADAVCLTRGDRFLTVDFTPFNLTSWGYQDCQPNKNDGSFGGFLTKLLFRHLPEYYPAGSAWAHFPFMVPETMKKDIAKGMVNDYTWTRPVPKRLTVVSQKPIVELVLDSRAHFEPAADLRVLQLTKSVRPARDAVRPYLACLLYVLLKEDRVKKAADFFYATAKELIQERSLGHAKSRVRSIDVVRDVINLVPMQWIADQVAGISLKTPQNPRGVFTPWELYKKYSNVADFVYVNESPVNVFTLQQQGQKTAEEFADVVQENLKQTGSIFSVSPIYALTHFFTASNDTSRDFLSALLSAGRGQSPAELAAGVFAEVVATAALWSKAVASIVDGCITGDRRDRLAKLARENPPDADAQMLVIIREVICACSIRLPAPRATLTMVRKLAECSGPPAGDEGAAPRQVEARAQRPESPRRGR
;
A
#
# COMPACT_ATOMS: atom_id res chain seq x y z
N ALA A 1 12.11 -17.40 -11.56
CA ALA A 1 11.85 -17.12 -12.99
C ALA A 1 11.48 -15.64 -13.12
N PHE A 2 11.78 -15.00 -14.25
CA PHE A 2 11.48 -13.58 -14.47
C PHE A 2 10.62 -13.38 -15.71
N ARG A 3 9.88 -12.27 -15.78
CA ARG A 3 9.09 -11.89 -16.95
C ARG A 3 9.99 -11.76 -18.17
N ALA A 4 9.59 -12.39 -19.28
CA ALA A 4 10.28 -12.19 -20.54
C ALA A 4 10.17 -10.73 -21.00
N ARG A 5 11.15 -10.30 -21.80
CA ARG A 5 11.29 -8.90 -22.25
C ARG A 5 10.17 -8.47 -23.20
N THR A 6 9.55 -9.44 -23.87
CA THR A 6 8.38 -9.31 -24.76
C THR A 6 7.05 -9.51 -24.04
N GLY A 7 7.07 -9.76 -22.73
CA GLY A 7 5.89 -10.01 -21.90
C GLY A 7 5.39 -11.45 -21.88
N ALA A 8 5.93 -12.35 -22.71
CA ALA A 8 5.64 -13.79 -22.70
C ALA A 8 5.74 -14.42 -21.29
N THR A 9 4.74 -15.23 -20.91
CA THR A 9 4.67 -15.77 -19.54
C THR A 9 4.56 -17.28 -19.41
N THR A 10 4.00 -18.04 -20.34
CA THR A 10 3.58 -19.43 -20.04
C THR A 10 4.69 -20.46 -20.23
N THR A 11 4.64 -21.59 -19.51
CA THR A 11 5.55 -22.73 -19.73
C THR A 11 5.12 -23.66 -20.85
N ALA A 12 3.81 -23.70 -21.14
CA ALA A 12 3.24 -24.60 -22.15
C ALA A 12 3.35 -24.01 -23.56
N ASP A 13 3.13 -22.70 -23.68
CA ASP A 13 3.34 -21.89 -24.89
C ASP A 13 4.08 -20.60 -24.51
N PRO A 14 5.41 -20.59 -24.59
CA PRO A 14 6.22 -19.41 -24.29
C PRO A 14 5.94 -18.21 -25.21
N ASP A 15 5.26 -18.39 -26.34
CA ASP A 15 4.96 -17.31 -27.28
C ASP A 15 3.54 -16.73 -27.09
N ALA A 16 2.71 -17.35 -26.27
CA ALA A 16 1.36 -16.87 -26.00
C ALA A 16 1.38 -15.42 -25.47
N GLY A 17 0.75 -14.51 -26.21
CA GLY A 17 0.52 -13.12 -25.80
C GLY A 17 1.75 -12.22 -25.82
N HIS A 18 2.86 -12.60 -26.46
CA HIS A 18 4.03 -11.73 -26.56
C HIS A 18 3.75 -10.48 -27.43
N GLY A 19 4.44 -9.37 -27.16
CA GLY A 19 4.35 -8.17 -27.99
C GLY A 19 4.87 -8.41 -29.41
N GLY A 20 4.15 -7.92 -30.40
CA GLY A 20 4.39 -8.11 -31.83
C GLY A 20 3.62 -9.28 -32.46
N ALA A 21 2.76 -9.96 -31.70
CA ALA A 21 1.89 -11.05 -32.17
C ALA A 21 0.51 -10.55 -32.64
N ALA A 22 -0.23 -11.41 -33.34
CA ALA A 22 -1.57 -11.09 -33.83
C ALA A 22 -2.59 -11.02 -32.68
N TYR A 23 -3.62 -10.16 -32.83
CA TYR A 23 -4.79 -10.19 -31.96
C TYR A 23 -5.57 -11.51 -32.13
N ALA A 24 -6.17 -11.97 -31.04
CA ALA A 24 -7.17 -13.03 -31.08
C ALA A 24 -8.53 -12.51 -31.58
N ARG A 25 -9.46 -13.44 -31.81
CA ARG A 25 -10.87 -13.16 -32.06
C ARG A 25 -11.73 -14.03 -31.17
N SER A 26 -12.65 -13.42 -30.45
CA SER A 26 -13.56 -14.14 -29.57
C SER A 26 -14.85 -14.57 -30.29
N VAL A 27 -15.34 -13.77 -31.24
CA VAL A 27 -16.65 -13.97 -31.86
C VAL A 27 -16.54 -13.95 -33.40
N PRO A 28 -16.97 -15.01 -34.09
CA PRO A 28 -17.06 -14.97 -35.55
C PRO A 28 -18.18 -14.02 -35.99
N SER A 29 -17.94 -13.23 -37.03
CA SER A 29 -18.98 -12.45 -37.70
C SER A 29 -19.67 -13.37 -38.72
N VAL A 30 -20.94 -13.67 -38.51
CA VAL A 30 -21.75 -14.52 -39.40
C VAL A 30 -22.92 -13.77 -40.03
N ASN A 31 -23.23 -12.55 -39.57
CA ASN A 31 -24.20 -11.67 -40.21
C ASN A 31 -23.71 -11.24 -41.62
N PRO A 32 -24.43 -11.56 -42.70
CA PRO A 32 -24.00 -11.29 -44.07
C PRO A 32 -24.24 -9.84 -44.47
N MET A 33 -23.47 -8.90 -43.89
CA MET A 33 -23.57 -7.47 -44.20
C MET A 33 -22.37 -7.00 -45.06
N PRO A 34 -22.60 -6.60 -46.32
CA PRO A 34 -21.55 -6.04 -47.15
C PRO A 34 -21.10 -4.67 -46.62
N LYS A 35 -19.80 -4.34 -46.77
CA LYS A 35 -19.26 -3.03 -46.38
C LYS A 35 -19.97 -1.85 -47.04
N SER A 36 -20.51 -2.02 -48.25
CA SER A 36 -21.25 -0.97 -48.97
C SER A 36 -22.58 -0.58 -48.33
N PHE A 37 -23.09 -1.39 -47.40
CA PHE A 37 -24.30 -1.11 -46.63
C PHE A 37 -24.00 -0.40 -45.31
N LEU A 38 -22.73 -0.25 -44.93
CA LEU A 38 -22.35 0.46 -43.71
C LEU A 38 -22.40 1.98 -43.94
N PRO A 39 -22.93 2.75 -42.97
CA PRO A 39 -22.96 4.21 -43.07
C PRO A 39 -21.55 4.82 -42.98
N ASP A 40 -21.38 6.04 -43.50
CA ASP A 40 -20.14 6.81 -43.33
C ASP A 40 -19.78 6.98 -41.83
N ALA A 41 -18.52 6.73 -41.47
CA ALA A 41 -18.10 6.77 -40.07
C ALA A 41 -18.21 8.18 -39.45
N GLY A 42 -18.02 9.23 -40.25
CA GLY A 42 -18.22 10.61 -39.80
C GLY A 42 -19.68 10.90 -39.49
N LEU A 43 -20.58 10.47 -40.37
CA LEU A 43 -22.03 10.59 -40.15
C LEU A 43 -22.49 9.81 -38.91
N VAL A 44 -21.99 8.59 -38.71
CA VAL A 44 -22.24 7.80 -37.49
C VAL A 44 -21.82 8.57 -36.24
N PHE A 45 -20.61 9.14 -36.25
CA PHE A 45 -20.13 9.94 -35.12
C PHE A 45 -21.06 11.13 -34.86
N ASP A 46 -21.36 11.92 -35.89
CA ASP A 46 -22.15 13.15 -35.75
C ASP A 46 -23.58 12.87 -35.26
N MET A 47 -24.19 11.76 -35.68
CA MET A 47 -25.55 11.41 -35.31
C MET A 47 -25.67 10.68 -33.96
N LEU A 48 -24.71 9.81 -33.61
CA LEU A 48 -24.82 8.88 -32.48
C LEU A 48 -23.79 9.11 -31.36
N LEU A 49 -22.61 9.67 -31.63
CA LEU A 49 -21.49 9.69 -30.68
C LEU A 49 -21.09 11.10 -30.23
N LYS A 50 -21.22 12.12 -31.08
CA LYS A 50 -20.82 13.50 -30.80
C LYS A 50 -21.51 14.07 -29.56
N ARG A 51 -20.72 14.57 -28.61
CA ARG A 51 -21.17 15.11 -27.32
C ARG A 51 -22.15 16.27 -27.52
N ASP A 52 -23.34 16.12 -26.95
CA ASP A 52 -24.36 17.18 -26.90
C ASP A 52 -24.14 18.13 -25.70
N LYS A 53 -23.80 17.57 -24.55
CA LYS A 53 -23.49 18.25 -23.30
C LYS A 53 -22.61 17.37 -22.42
N PHE A 54 -21.81 18.01 -21.57
CA PHE A 54 -21.11 17.31 -20.51
C PHE A 54 -22.10 16.86 -19.42
N VAL A 55 -22.02 15.59 -19.03
CA VAL A 55 -22.79 15.01 -17.92
C VAL A 55 -21.80 14.38 -16.96
N PRO A 56 -21.68 14.85 -15.71
CA PRO A 56 -20.80 14.23 -14.72
C PRO A 56 -21.11 12.74 -14.53
N HIS A 57 -20.06 11.94 -14.31
CA HIS A 57 -20.18 10.51 -14.12
C HIS A 57 -21.12 10.18 -12.95
N PRO A 58 -22.17 9.38 -13.15
CA PRO A 58 -23.25 9.25 -12.17
C PRO A 58 -22.80 8.48 -10.91
N GLY A 59 -21.79 7.63 -11.03
CA GLY A 59 -21.15 6.94 -9.89
C GLY A 59 -20.11 7.77 -9.12
N GLY A 60 -19.85 9.03 -9.49
CA GLY A 60 -18.88 9.89 -8.80
C GLY A 60 -17.40 9.62 -9.14
N LEU A 61 -17.11 8.90 -10.23
CA LEU A 61 -15.75 8.66 -10.69
C LEU A 61 -15.09 9.95 -11.18
N SER A 62 -13.85 10.14 -10.75
CA SER A 62 -12.98 11.25 -11.15
C SER A 62 -12.27 10.95 -12.48
N SER A 63 -11.67 11.97 -13.10
CA SER A 63 -10.87 11.75 -14.30
C SER A 63 -9.59 10.96 -14.03
N LEU A 64 -9.09 10.94 -12.78
CA LEU A 64 -7.94 10.12 -12.40
C LEU A 64 -8.23 8.62 -12.57
N PHE A 65 -9.47 8.17 -12.41
CA PHE A 65 -9.87 6.79 -12.70
C PHE A 65 -9.60 6.42 -14.16
N PHE A 66 -10.00 7.30 -15.09
CA PHE A 66 -9.81 7.07 -16.52
C PHE A 66 -8.36 7.28 -16.95
N ALA A 67 -7.62 8.17 -16.28
CA ALA A 67 -6.17 8.27 -16.46
C ALA A 67 -5.43 6.99 -16.03
N PHE A 68 -5.93 6.28 -15.01
CA PHE A 68 -5.40 4.97 -14.66
C PHE A 68 -5.87 3.89 -15.65
N ALA A 69 -7.09 3.98 -16.17
CA ALA A 69 -7.58 3.11 -17.24
C ALA A 69 -6.65 3.15 -18.46
N ASP A 70 -6.15 4.34 -18.84
CA ASP A 70 -5.17 4.50 -19.92
C ASP A 70 -3.90 3.66 -19.67
N LEU A 71 -3.40 3.58 -18.43
CA LEU A 71 -2.24 2.72 -18.11
C LEU A 71 -2.57 1.24 -18.26
N VAL A 72 -3.78 0.81 -17.87
CA VAL A 72 -4.25 -0.57 -18.02
C VAL A 72 -4.33 -0.94 -19.50
N ILE A 73 -5.05 -0.15 -20.29
CA ILE A 73 -5.30 -0.47 -21.70
C ILE A 73 -4.02 -0.34 -22.54
N HIS A 74 -3.12 0.62 -22.23
CA HIS A 74 -1.83 0.72 -22.92
C HIS A 74 -0.87 -0.42 -22.59
N SER A 75 -1.07 -1.10 -21.45
CA SER A 75 -0.34 -2.34 -21.14
C SER A 75 -0.78 -3.50 -22.04
N CYS A 76 -2.03 -3.52 -22.48
CA CYS A 76 -2.61 -4.64 -23.22
C CYS A 76 -2.71 -4.39 -24.73
N PHE A 77 -2.74 -3.13 -25.17
CA PHE A 77 -3.07 -2.77 -26.55
C PHE A 77 -2.09 -1.73 -27.12
N ASN A 78 -1.46 -2.09 -28.23
CA ASN A 78 -0.73 -1.18 -29.11
C ASN A 78 -0.85 -1.69 -30.55
N THR A 79 -1.94 -1.34 -31.21
CA THR A 79 -2.16 -1.79 -32.58
C THR A 79 -1.13 -1.19 -33.53
N ARG A 80 -0.42 -2.05 -34.28
CA ARG A 80 0.61 -1.62 -35.21
C ARG A 80 0.01 -0.78 -36.35
N PRO A 81 0.46 0.47 -36.56
CA PRO A 81 -0.15 1.36 -37.56
C PRO A 81 -0.05 0.89 -39.03
N THR A 82 0.92 0.03 -39.35
CA THR A 82 1.13 -0.51 -40.71
C THR A 82 0.41 -1.85 -40.94
N ASP A 83 -0.04 -2.51 -39.87
CA ASP A 83 -0.76 -3.77 -39.91
C ASP A 83 -1.63 -3.89 -38.67
N TYR A 84 -2.92 -3.58 -38.82
CA TYR A 84 -3.85 -3.54 -37.70
C TYR A 84 -4.11 -4.91 -37.06
N THR A 85 -3.68 -6.01 -37.67
CA THR A 85 -3.85 -7.35 -37.09
C THR A 85 -2.87 -7.62 -35.96
N ILE A 86 -1.80 -6.82 -35.84
CA ILE A 86 -0.71 -7.04 -34.88
C ILE A 86 -0.83 -6.11 -33.67
N ASN A 87 -0.63 -6.70 -32.48
CA ASN A 87 -0.50 -6.00 -31.21
C ASN A 87 1.00 -5.89 -30.84
N ASP A 88 1.57 -4.69 -30.85
CA ASP A 88 2.96 -4.46 -30.44
C ASP A 88 3.14 -4.47 -28.90
N SER A 89 2.05 -4.38 -28.13
CA SER A 89 2.06 -4.58 -26.68
C SER A 89 1.94 -6.07 -26.34
N SER A 90 2.44 -6.47 -25.17
CA SER A 90 2.12 -7.78 -24.63
C SER A 90 0.62 -7.86 -24.29
N SER A 91 0.08 -9.08 -24.22
CA SER A 91 -1.31 -9.33 -23.82
C SER A 91 -1.46 -9.48 -22.30
N TYR A 92 -0.56 -8.87 -21.52
CA TYR A 92 -0.46 -9.04 -20.06
C TYR A 92 -0.47 -7.70 -19.32
N LEU A 93 -0.87 -7.72 -18.06
CA LEU A 93 -0.85 -6.57 -17.16
C LEU A 93 0.55 -6.40 -16.53
N ASP A 94 1.57 -6.27 -17.37
CA ASP A 94 2.99 -6.30 -17.00
C ASP A 94 3.61 -4.92 -16.76
N LEU A 95 2.79 -3.87 -16.78
CA LEU A 95 3.20 -2.46 -16.70
C LEU A 95 4.17 -2.07 -17.83
N SER A 96 3.98 -2.63 -19.02
CA SER A 96 4.76 -2.29 -20.23
C SER A 96 4.75 -0.81 -20.64
N PRO A 97 3.80 0.07 -20.26
CA PRO A 97 3.97 1.50 -20.51
C PRO A 97 5.21 2.07 -19.83
N LEU A 98 5.56 1.57 -18.64
CA LEU A 98 6.78 1.93 -17.91
C LEU A 98 8.01 1.24 -18.51
N TYR A 99 7.96 -0.09 -18.63
CA TYR A 99 9.13 -0.92 -18.92
C TYR A 99 9.41 -1.14 -20.41
N GLY A 100 8.40 -1.00 -21.27
CA GLY A 100 8.44 -1.32 -22.68
C GLY A 100 8.01 -2.76 -23.00
N SER A 101 7.67 -2.98 -24.27
CA SER A 101 7.22 -4.27 -24.82
C SER A 101 8.30 -4.96 -25.67
N SER A 102 9.52 -4.39 -25.69
CA SER A 102 10.68 -4.94 -26.40
C SER A 102 11.95 -4.74 -25.60
N GLN A 103 12.97 -5.56 -25.86
CA GLN A 103 14.24 -5.44 -25.15
C GLN A 103 14.90 -4.08 -25.32
N LYS A 104 14.82 -3.51 -26.53
CA LYS A 104 15.37 -2.18 -26.81
C LYS A 104 14.74 -1.10 -25.94
N GLN A 105 13.42 -1.17 -25.73
CA GLN A 105 12.70 -0.23 -24.87
C GLN A 105 13.07 -0.44 -23.40
N VAL A 106 13.12 -1.69 -22.94
CA VAL A 106 13.57 -2.03 -21.58
C VAL A 106 14.98 -1.51 -21.31
N ASP A 107 15.90 -1.65 -22.26
CA ASP A 107 17.26 -1.15 -22.11
C ASP A 107 17.32 0.39 -22.11
N SER A 108 16.43 1.07 -22.84
CA SER A 108 16.45 2.53 -23.00
C SER A 108 16.10 3.31 -21.73
N ILE A 109 15.48 2.66 -20.74
CA ILE A 109 15.05 3.28 -19.49
C ILE A 109 15.92 2.91 -18.29
N ARG A 110 16.90 2.01 -18.45
CA ARG A 110 17.73 1.48 -17.34
C ARG A 110 19.02 2.28 -17.14
N VAL A 111 19.43 2.40 -15.87
CA VAL A 111 20.69 3.05 -15.47
C VAL A 111 21.89 2.10 -15.60
N LYS A 112 21.69 0.80 -15.31
CA LYS A 112 22.72 -0.26 -15.36
C LYS A 112 23.95 0.01 -14.47
N ASP A 113 23.70 0.55 -13.27
CA ASP A 113 24.73 0.93 -12.30
C ASP A 113 25.00 -0.14 -11.22
N GLY A 114 24.38 -1.33 -11.31
CA GLY A 114 24.53 -2.42 -10.34
C GLY A 114 23.44 -2.43 -9.27
N PHE A 115 22.52 -1.47 -9.30
CA PHE A 115 21.41 -1.35 -8.36
C PHE A 115 20.05 -1.69 -9.01
N GLY A 116 20.03 -2.08 -10.29
CA GLY A 116 18.80 -2.49 -10.98
C GLY A 116 17.79 -1.35 -11.16
N LYS A 117 18.24 -0.09 -11.15
CA LYS A 117 17.38 1.10 -11.22
C LYS A 117 17.04 1.51 -12.65
N ILE A 118 15.96 2.28 -12.77
CA ILE A 118 15.56 3.00 -13.99
C ILE A 118 15.82 4.50 -13.83
N TYR A 119 15.97 5.22 -14.95
CA TYR A 119 16.10 6.68 -14.89
C TYR A 119 14.89 7.30 -14.20
N ASN A 120 15.15 8.32 -13.40
CA ASN A 120 14.10 9.02 -12.68
C ASN A 120 13.09 9.64 -13.65
N ASP A 121 11.81 9.55 -13.24
CA ASP A 121 10.66 10.12 -13.92
C ASP A 121 10.66 9.91 -15.44
N THR A 122 10.94 8.66 -15.84
CA THR A 122 11.00 8.19 -17.23
C THR A 122 10.08 7.00 -17.44
N PHE A 123 9.65 6.78 -18.69
CA PHE A 123 8.91 5.60 -19.10
C PHE A 123 9.16 5.28 -20.58
N ALA A 124 8.83 4.06 -21.00
CA ALA A 124 9.17 3.57 -22.34
C ALA A 124 8.14 3.93 -23.43
N ASP A 125 6.86 4.07 -23.08
CA ASP A 125 5.79 4.26 -24.06
C ASP A 125 5.53 5.74 -24.39
N ALA A 126 6.03 6.18 -25.54
CA ALA A 126 5.87 7.55 -26.03
C ALA A 126 4.42 7.95 -26.33
N ARG A 127 3.49 6.99 -26.52
CA ARG A 127 2.08 7.31 -26.83
C ARG A 127 1.42 8.13 -25.73
N LEU A 128 1.85 7.94 -24.48
CA LEU A 128 1.32 8.66 -23.33
C LEU A 128 1.68 10.16 -23.31
N LEU A 129 2.66 10.61 -24.12
CA LEU A 129 2.98 12.04 -24.27
C LEU A 129 1.83 12.84 -24.92
N MET A 130 0.91 12.14 -25.59
CA MET A 130 -0.30 12.71 -26.20
C MET A 130 -1.54 12.53 -25.33
N MET A 131 -1.37 12.23 -24.04
CA MET A 131 -2.45 12.07 -23.07
C MET A 131 -2.40 13.14 -21.96
N PRO A 132 -3.50 13.36 -21.24
CA PRO A 132 -3.52 14.29 -20.13
C PRO A 132 -2.40 14.05 -19.10
N PRO A 133 -1.82 15.10 -18.48
CA PRO A 133 -0.66 14.99 -17.59
C PRO A 133 -0.83 14.05 -16.39
N SER A 134 -2.07 13.78 -15.97
CA SER A 134 -2.40 12.84 -14.90
C SER A 134 -1.96 11.40 -15.22
N VAL A 135 -2.06 10.97 -16.49
CA VAL A 135 -1.64 9.65 -16.96
C VAL A 135 -0.14 9.46 -16.75
N CYS A 136 0.65 10.42 -17.25
CA CYS A 136 2.10 10.43 -17.09
C CYS A 136 2.51 10.56 -15.62
N SER A 137 1.77 11.34 -14.82
CA SER A 137 2.04 11.50 -13.39
C SER A 137 1.87 10.18 -12.63
N LEU A 138 0.79 9.42 -12.90
CA LEU A 138 0.61 8.08 -12.33
C LEU A 138 1.75 7.14 -12.70
N LEU A 139 2.15 7.12 -13.98
CA LEU A 139 3.21 6.24 -14.44
C LEU A 139 4.58 6.59 -13.81
N ILE A 140 4.85 7.88 -13.61
CA ILE A 140 6.03 8.35 -12.87
C ILE A 140 6.01 7.85 -11.41
N ILE A 141 4.86 7.83 -10.74
CA ILE A 141 4.75 7.26 -9.38
C ILE A 141 5.11 5.77 -9.37
N PHE A 142 4.67 4.99 -10.36
CA PHE A 142 5.13 3.60 -10.50
C PHE A 142 6.63 3.49 -10.80
N GLY A 143 7.20 4.40 -11.59
CA GLY A 143 8.65 4.44 -11.85
C GLY A 143 9.45 4.73 -10.58
N ARG A 144 9.02 5.68 -9.76
CA ARG A 144 9.60 5.97 -8.44
C ARG A 144 9.47 4.77 -7.51
N ASN A 145 8.34 4.04 -7.56
CA ASN A 145 8.17 2.82 -6.78
C ASN A 145 9.15 1.72 -7.19
N HIS A 146 9.44 1.54 -8.48
CA HIS A 146 10.47 0.61 -8.92
C HIS A 146 11.83 0.94 -8.30
N ASN A 147 12.27 2.21 -8.36
CA ASN A 147 13.56 2.61 -7.78
C ASN A 147 13.60 2.46 -6.25
N TYR A 148 12.49 2.71 -5.56
CA TYR A 148 12.35 2.44 -4.12
C TYR A 148 12.48 0.93 -3.81
N VAL A 149 11.79 0.08 -4.57
CA VAL A 149 11.83 -1.38 -4.42
C VAL A 149 13.23 -1.92 -4.69
N ALA A 150 13.89 -1.48 -5.77
CA ALA A 150 15.25 -1.89 -6.11
C ALA A 150 16.24 -1.56 -4.99
N GLN A 151 16.13 -0.34 -4.45
CA GLN A 151 16.93 0.08 -3.30
C GLN A 151 16.66 -0.81 -2.08
N LYS A 152 15.39 -1.15 -1.78
CA LYS A 152 15.04 -1.99 -0.63
C LYS A 152 15.52 -3.43 -0.78
N ILE A 153 15.40 -4.03 -1.96
CA ILE A 153 15.92 -5.37 -2.24
C ILE A 153 17.45 -5.40 -2.02
N TYR A 154 18.16 -4.39 -2.52
CA TYR A 154 19.60 -4.26 -2.30
C TYR A 154 19.97 -4.07 -0.81
N GLU A 155 19.27 -3.18 -0.10
CA GLU A 155 19.54 -2.88 1.32
C GLU A 155 19.24 -4.06 2.26
N ILE A 156 18.12 -4.75 2.02
CA ILE A 156 17.71 -5.90 2.84
C ILE A 156 18.61 -7.10 2.55
N ASN A 157 18.96 -7.32 1.28
CA ASN A 157 19.86 -8.39 0.84
C ASN A 157 19.56 -9.72 1.53
N GLU A 158 18.29 -10.16 1.52
CA GLU A 158 17.81 -11.26 2.39
C GLU A 158 18.57 -12.58 2.20
N ASN A 159 19.20 -12.77 1.03
CA ASN A 159 20.00 -13.95 0.70
C ASN A 159 21.52 -13.72 0.82
N GLY A 160 21.98 -12.51 1.17
CA GLY A 160 23.39 -12.17 1.29
C GLY A 160 24.18 -12.21 -0.02
N THR A 161 23.52 -12.10 -1.17
CA THR A 161 24.12 -12.26 -2.50
C THR A 161 24.62 -10.96 -3.12
N TYR A 162 24.14 -9.80 -2.67
CA TYR A 162 24.52 -8.50 -3.24
C TYR A 162 25.73 -7.90 -2.54
N ARG A 163 26.57 -7.22 -3.30
CA ARG A 163 27.76 -6.49 -2.82
C ARG A 163 27.77 -5.08 -3.40
N ASP A 164 28.61 -4.20 -2.84
CA ASP A 164 28.84 -2.87 -3.40
C ASP A 164 29.25 -3.01 -4.88
N PRO A 165 28.48 -2.43 -5.83
CA PRO A 165 28.83 -2.49 -7.25
C PRO A 165 30.24 -1.98 -7.58
N LYS A 166 30.81 -1.10 -6.75
CA LYS A 166 32.18 -0.56 -6.94
C LYS A 166 33.28 -1.59 -6.68
N THR A 167 32.98 -2.67 -5.94
CA THR A 167 33.96 -3.71 -5.59
C THR A 167 33.87 -4.93 -6.50
N GLN A 168 33.07 -4.87 -7.56
CA GLN A 168 32.76 -5.99 -8.45
C GLN A 168 33.35 -5.79 -9.84
N SER A 169 33.59 -6.87 -10.58
CA SER A 169 33.85 -6.80 -12.01
C SER A 169 32.61 -6.34 -12.79
N ASP A 170 32.79 -5.85 -14.02
CA ASP A 170 31.67 -5.39 -14.85
C ASP A 170 30.62 -6.49 -15.12
N ALA A 171 31.06 -7.75 -15.27
CA ALA A 171 30.18 -8.88 -15.49
C ALA A 171 29.33 -9.22 -14.24
N GLU A 172 29.96 -9.22 -13.05
CA GLU A 172 29.25 -9.42 -11.78
C GLU A 172 28.26 -8.28 -11.51
N LYS A 173 28.70 -7.03 -11.73
CA LYS A 173 27.85 -5.84 -11.61
C LYS A 173 26.65 -5.90 -12.55
N ALA A 174 26.84 -6.30 -13.80
CA ALA A 174 25.75 -6.42 -14.77
C ALA A 174 24.76 -7.54 -14.39
N ALA A 175 25.25 -8.68 -13.89
CA ALA A 175 24.40 -9.77 -13.42
C ALA A 175 23.59 -9.36 -12.19
N GLN A 176 24.19 -8.67 -11.23
CA GLN A 176 23.50 -8.11 -10.07
C GLN A 176 22.45 -7.07 -10.48
N ASP A 177 22.78 -6.17 -11.41
CA ASP A 177 21.83 -5.17 -11.92
C ASP A 177 20.60 -5.82 -12.54
N GLU A 178 20.81 -6.84 -13.39
CA GLU A 178 19.72 -7.59 -14.01
C GLU A 178 18.84 -8.29 -12.97
N GLU A 179 19.45 -8.94 -11.97
CA GLU A 179 18.73 -9.68 -10.94
C GLU A 179 17.84 -8.74 -10.10
N ILE A 180 18.40 -7.63 -9.62
CA ILE A 180 17.65 -6.63 -8.84
C ILE A 180 16.58 -5.97 -9.70
N PHE A 181 16.89 -5.62 -10.95
CA PHE A 181 15.92 -5.02 -11.87
C PHE A 181 14.71 -5.94 -12.09
N GLN A 182 14.94 -7.23 -12.37
CA GLN A 182 13.87 -8.16 -12.67
C GLN A 182 12.99 -8.44 -11.45
N ARG A 183 13.58 -8.61 -10.25
CA ARG A 183 12.79 -8.72 -9.01
C ARG A 183 11.97 -7.45 -8.75
N SER A 184 12.58 -6.28 -8.94
CA SER A 184 11.91 -4.99 -8.72
C SER A 184 10.78 -4.79 -9.72
N ARG A 185 10.95 -5.24 -10.97
CA ARG A 185 9.89 -5.26 -11.98
C ARG A 185 8.73 -6.17 -11.54
N LEU A 186 9.00 -7.40 -11.07
CA LEU A 186 7.95 -8.30 -10.58
C LEU A 186 7.15 -7.71 -9.43
N VAL A 187 7.84 -7.15 -8.43
CA VAL A 187 7.20 -6.49 -7.27
C VAL A 187 6.35 -5.31 -7.76
N ASN A 188 6.87 -4.46 -8.65
CA ASN A 188 6.14 -3.28 -9.12
C ASN A 188 4.96 -3.62 -10.04
N SER A 189 5.05 -4.67 -10.87
CA SER A 189 3.90 -5.23 -11.59
C SER A 189 2.87 -5.81 -10.60
N GLY A 190 3.33 -6.41 -9.49
CA GLY A 190 2.47 -6.80 -8.37
C GLY A 190 1.70 -5.62 -7.78
N TYR A 191 2.38 -4.50 -7.54
CA TYR A 191 1.75 -3.24 -7.13
C TYR A 191 0.67 -2.78 -8.11
N PHE A 192 1.00 -2.75 -9.41
CA PHE A 192 0.06 -2.37 -10.45
C PHE A 192 -1.20 -3.27 -10.43
N MET A 193 -1.01 -4.58 -10.29
CA MET A 193 -2.12 -5.53 -10.18
C MET A 193 -2.96 -5.31 -8.92
N LYS A 194 -2.34 -5.02 -7.77
CA LYS A 194 -3.09 -4.72 -6.54
C LYS A 194 -3.88 -3.42 -6.65
N VAL A 195 -3.38 -2.40 -7.36
CA VAL A 195 -4.16 -1.20 -7.69
C VAL A 195 -5.34 -1.55 -8.62
N ILE A 196 -5.12 -2.41 -9.62
CA ILE A 196 -6.19 -2.86 -10.52
C ILE A 196 -7.30 -3.57 -9.74
N LEU A 197 -7.00 -4.57 -8.91
CA LEU A 197 -8.05 -5.30 -8.18
C LEU A 197 -8.64 -4.50 -7.00
N GLY A 198 -7.78 -3.79 -6.27
CA GLY A 198 -8.12 -3.11 -5.03
C GLY A 198 -8.82 -1.77 -5.22
N ASP A 199 -8.34 -0.94 -6.15
CA ASP A 199 -8.88 0.40 -6.40
C ASP A 199 -9.76 0.42 -7.65
N TYR A 200 -9.23 -0.03 -8.79
CA TYR A 200 -9.86 0.17 -10.10
C TYR A 200 -11.11 -0.71 -10.27
N VAL A 201 -10.99 -2.03 -10.12
CA VAL A 201 -12.13 -2.96 -10.10
C VAL A 201 -13.04 -2.67 -8.91
N GLY A 202 -12.47 -2.26 -7.77
CA GLY A 202 -13.23 -1.78 -6.62
C GLY A 202 -14.17 -0.61 -6.96
N ALA A 203 -13.67 0.37 -7.71
CA ALA A 203 -14.44 1.50 -8.21
C ALA A 203 -15.42 1.10 -9.31
N ILE A 204 -15.06 0.17 -10.22
CA ILE A 204 -15.96 -0.36 -11.25
C ILE A 204 -17.20 -1.01 -10.62
N LEU A 205 -17.01 -1.76 -9.54
CA LEU A 205 -18.06 -2.44 -8.80
C LEU A 205 -18.74 -1.52 -7.75
N GLY A 206 -18.30 -0.27 -7.60
CA GLY A 206 -18.86 0.67 -6.63
C GLY A 206 -18.57 0.33 -5.16
N LEU A 207 -17.64 -0.58 -4.88
CA LEU A 207 -17.41 -1.13 -3.53
C LEU A 207 -16.89 -0.08 -2.55
N VAL A 208 -16.04 0.83 -3.02
CA VAL A 208 -15.50 1.94 -2.20
C VAL A 208 -16.63 2.88 -1.80
N ARG A 209 -17.48 3.28 -2.75
CA ARG A 209 -18.69 4.09 -2.50
C ARG A 209 -19.63 3.39 -1.50
N ASP A 210 -19.79 2.08 -1.65
CA ASP A 210 -20.65 1.26 -0.79
C ASP A 210 -19.99 0.93 0.57
N GLY A 211 -18.79 1.45 0.87
CA GLY A 211 -18.07 1.24 2.14
C GLY A 211 -17.60 -0.20 2.36
N SER A 212 -17.44 -0.97 1.28
CA SER A 212 -17.12 -2.39 1.32
C SER A 212 -15.65 -2.68 1.05
N ALA A 213 -15.02 -3.42 1.95
CA ALA A 213 -13.66 -3.94 1.78
C ALA A 213 -13.61 -5.32 1.09
N TRP A 214 -14.77 -5.86 0.66
CA TRP A 214 -14.79 -7.06 -0.18
C TRP A 214 -14.12 -6.75 -1.53
N ARG A 215 -13.46 -7.74 -2.13
CA ARG A 215 -12.82 -7.60 -3.45
C ARG A 215 -12.98 -8.89 -4.25
N LEU A 216 -13.15 -8.73 -5.56
CA LEU A 216 -13.03 -9.85 -6.50
C LEU A 216 -11.57 -10.31 -6.51
N ASP A 217 -11.35 -11.61 -6.31
CA ASP A 217 -10.01 -12.21 -6.34
C ASP A 217 -9.94 -13.27 -7.44
N PRO A 218 -9.68 -12.87 -8.71
CA PRO A 218 -9.54 -13.82 -9.81
C PRO A 218 -8.25 -14.65 -9.71
N LEU A 219 -7.33 -14.26 -8.83
CA LEU A 219 -6.03 -14.90 -8.63
C LEU A 219 -6.11 -16.08 -7.65
N ALA A 220 -7.21 -16.20 -6.90
CA ALA A 220 -7.41 -17.30 -5.97
C ALA A 220 -7.39 -18.66 -6.68
N THR A 221 -6.74 -19.65 -6.07
CA THR A 221 -6.87 -21.04 -6.49
C THR A 221 -8.29 -21.50 -6.16
N MET A 222 -9.00 -21.98 -7.19
CA MET A 222 -10.40 -22.38 -7.12
C MET A 222 -10.55 -23.79 -7.68
N ARG A 223 -11.62 -24.47 -7.29
CA ARG A 223 -12.02 -25.74 -7.87
C ARG A 223 -13.28 -25.57 -8.69
N GLU A 224 -13.32 -26.24 -9.83
CA GLU A 224 -14.51 -26.39 -10.65
C GLU A 224 -15.52 -27.35 -10.00
N LEU A 225 -16.70 -27.51 -10.60
CA LEU A 225 -17.77 -28.37 -10.09
C LEU A 225 -17.38 -29.86 -10.02
N ASP A 226 -16.43 -30.28 -10.86
CA ASP A 226 -15.85 -31.63 -10.88
C ASP A 226 -14.67 -31.80 -9.91
N HIS A 227 -14.38 -30.78 -9.11
CA HIS A 227 -13.25 -30.67 -8.19
C HIS A 227 -11.87 -30.52 -8.83
N GLU A 228 -11.75 -30.41 -10.15
CA GLU A 228 -10.47 -30.06 -10.78
C GLU A 228 -10.06 -28.62 -10.46
N PHE A 229 -8.76 -28.34 -10.49
CA PHE A 229 -8.30 -26.96 -10.29
C PHE A 229 -8.64 -26.12 -11.52
N ALA A 230 -9.34 -25.00 -11.29
CA ALA A 230 -9.57 -24.01 -12.33
C ALA A 230 -8.21 -23.51 -12.87
N PRO A 231 -7.96 -23.51 -14.18
CA PRO A 231 -6.64 -23.23 -14.74
C PRO A 231 -6.05 -21.88 -14.33
N GLN A 232 -4.73 -21.81 -14.13
CA GLN A 232 -3.98 -20.59 -13.78
C GLN A 232 -2.64 -20.55 -14.53
N GLY A 233 -2.24 -19.38 -15.03
CA GLY A 233 -0.94 -19.19 -15.68
C GLY A 233 -0.80 -19.83 -17.07
N GLU A 234 -1.92 -20.15 -17.72
CA GLU A 234 -1.96 -20.78 -19.05
C GLU A 234 -1.76 -19.80 -20.23
N GLY A 235 -1.64 -18.50 -19.95
CA GLY A 235 -1.45 -17.46 -20.95
C GLY A 235 -2.69 -16.67 -21.27
N ASN A 236 -2.47 -15.59 -22.01
CA ASN A 236 -3.54 -14.74 -22.53
C ASN A 236 -3.17 -14.18 -23.89
N VAL A 237 -4.16 -14.01 -24.76
CA VAL A 237 -4.03 -13.26 -26.02
C VAL A 237 -5.21 -12.30 -26.13
N CYS A 238 -4.93 -11.00 -26.17
CA CYS A 238 -5.98 -9.99 -26.27
C CYS A 238 -6.75 -10.13 -27.59
N SER A 239 -8.08 -9.99 -27.55
CA SER A 239 -8.93 -10.03 -28.74
C SER A 239 -9.21 -8.64 -29.32
N VAL A 240 -9.60 -8.60 -30.60
CA VAL A 240 -10.05 -7.35 -31.24
C VAL A 240 -11.34 -6.82 -30.61
N GLU A 241 -12.22 -7.69 -30.12
CA GLU A 241 -13.47 -7.29 -29.45
C GLU A 241 -13.17 -6.59 -28.11
N PHE A 242 -12.23 -7.11 -27.33
CA PHE A 242 -11.81 -6.47 -26.08
C PHE A 242 -11.11 -5.14 -26.32
N ASN A 243 -10.29 -5.02 -27.38
CA ASN A 243 -9.72 -3.72 -27.77
C ASN A 243 -10.81 -2.65 -27.99
N LEU A 244 -11.86 -2.98 -28.76
CA LEU A 244 -12.95 -2.04 -29.04
C LEU A 244 -13.77 -1.69 -27.79
N MET A 245 -14.01 -2.67 -26.92
CA MET A 245 -14.79 -2.47 -25.69
C MET A 245 -14.16 -1.42 -24.75
N TYR A 246 -12.83 -1.29 -24.71
CA TYR A 246 -12.14 -0.36 -23.81
C TYR A 246 -12.00 1.08 -24.32
N ARG A 247 -12.60 1.43 -25.46
CA ARG A 247 -12.49 2.78 -26.06
C ARG A 247 -13.46 3.78 -25.44
N TRP A 248 -13.28 4.08 -24.15
CA TRP A 248 -14.22 4.86 -23.35
C TRP A 248 -14.15 6.37 -23.53
N HIS A 249 -14.01 6.86 -24.77
CA HIS A 249 -13.84 8.29 -25.05
C HIS A 249 -15.03 9.17 -24.64
N ALA A 250 -16.23 8.59 -24.47
CA ALA A 250 -17.38 9.30 -23.92
C ALA A 250 -17.15 9.82 -22.49
N SER A 251 -16.25 9.17 -21.74
CA SER A 251 -15.94 9.47 -20.34
C SER A 251 -14.94 10.62 -20.13
N THR A 252 -14.36 11.18 -21.20
CA THR A 252 -13.39 12.27 -21.11
C THR A 252 -13.95 13.45 -20.33
N SER A 253 -13.24 13.86 -19.28
CA SER A 253 -13.62 14.99 -18.41
C SER A 253 -13.54 16.33 -19.14
N GLN A 254 -14.14 17.40 -18.60
CA GLN A 254 -14.01 18.72 -19.19
C GLN A 254 -12.56 19.23 -19.23
N PRO A 255 -11.76 19.11 -18.15
CA PRO A 255 -10.34 19.52 -18.21
C PRO A 255 -9.53 18.72 -19.24
N ASP A 256 -9.78 17.42 -19.37
CA ASP A 256 -9.06 16.58 -20.35
C ASP A 256 -9.50 16.89 -21.78
N GLU A 257 -10.78 17.20 -22.01
CA GLU A 257 -11.27 17.70 -23.30
C GLU A 257 -10.58 19.02 -23.68
N HIS A 258 -10.49 19.98 -22.76
CA HIS A 258 -9.78 21.24 -22.99
C HIS A 258 -8.28 21.03 -23.24
N TRP A 259 -7.66 20.11 -22.51
CA TRP A 259 -6.27 19.75 -22.73
C TRP A 259 -6.06 19.17 -24.14
N THR A 260 -6.94 18.25 -24.57
CA THR A 260 -6.87 17.65 -25.91
C THR A 260 -7.12 18.68 -27.00
N GLN A 261 -8.06 19.61 -26.81
CA GLN A 261 -8.27 20.74 -27.72
C GLN A 261 -7.00 21.61 -27.84
N ALA A 262 -6.35 21.90 -26.72
CA ALA A 262 -5.09 22.66 -26.72
C ALA A 262 -3.95 21.88 -27.41
N ALA A 263 -3.89 20.55 -27.24
CA ALA A 263 -2.92 19.71 -27.94
C ALA A 263 -3.18 19.68 -29.45
N PHE A 264 -4.44 19.49 -29.87
CA PHE A 264 -4.84 19.55 -31.27
C PHE A 264 -4.53 20.90 -31.90
N LYS A 265 -4.77 22.01 -31.18
CA LYS A 265 -4.41 23.35 -31.64
C LYS A 265 -2.91 23.51 -31.91
N ARG A 266 -2.04 22.87 -31.12
CA ARG A 266 -0.58 22.88 -31.36
C ARG A 266 -0.18 22.07 -32.59
N ILE A 267 -0.94 21.03 -32.93
CA ILE A 267 -0.62 20.14 -34.05
C ILE A 267 -1.21 20.67 -35.37
N PHE A 268 -2.46 21.14 -35.32
CA PHE A 268 -3.27 21.45 -36.50
C PHE A 268 -3.60 22.95 -36.64
N GLY A 269 -3.07 23.80 -35.76
CA GLY A 269 -3.35 25.24 -35.76
C GLY A 269 -4.79 25.56 -35.38
N ASP A 270 -5.37 26.60 -36.00
CA ASP A 270 -6.76 27.02 -35.76
C ASP A 270 -7.80 26.24 -36.60
N LYS A 271 -7.43 25.07 -37.15
CA LYS A 271 -8.36 24.21 -37.88
C LYS A 271 -9.46 23.70 -36.94
N ASP A 272 -10.71 23.79 -37.40
CA ASP A 272 -11.85 23.25 -36.66
C ASP A 272 -11.68 21.74 -36.44
N PRO A 273 -11.69 21.24 -35.19
CA PRO A 273 -11.57 19.80 -34.90
C PRO A 273 -12.57 18.93 -35.66
N GLY A 274 -13.78 19.43 -35.94
CA GLY A 274 -14.80 18.70 -36.71
C GLY A 274 -14.39 18.40 -38.16
N THR A 275 -13.46 19.18 -38.70
CA THR A 275 -13.02 19.12 -40.11
C THR A 275 -11.66 18.43 -40.31
N ILE A 276 -11.02 17.95 -39.23
CA ILE A 276 -9.74 17.25 -39.31
C ILE A 276 -9.95 15.88 -39.96
N THR A 277 -9.30 15.64 -41.09
CA THR A 277 -9.35 14.36 -41.79
C THR A 277 -8.38 13.35 -41.20
N VAL A 278 -8.56 12.06 -41.52
CA VAL A 278 -7.63 10.99 -41.14
C VAL A 278 -6.21 11.25 -41.69
N GLU A 279 -6.11 11.81 -42.89
CA GLU A 279 -4.82 12.15 -43.51
C GLU A 279 -4.14 13.31 -42.77
N ASP A 280 -4.89 14.37 -42.45
CA ASP A 280 -4.37 15.47 -41.62
C ASP A 280 -3.82 14.93 -40.30
N PHE A 281 -4.61 14.08 -39.61
CA PHE A 281 -4.21 13.50 -38.33
C PHE A 281 -2.94 12.65 -38.43
N LYS A 282 -2.87 11.76 -39.42
CA LYS A 282 -1.67 10.92 -39.67
C LYS A 282 -0.42 11.77 -39.92
N ASN A 283 -0.56 12.86 -40.70
CA ASN A 283 0.56 13.72 -41.04
C ASN A 283 1.00 14.60 -39.86
N GLY A 284 0.04 15.17 -39.10
CA GLY A 284 0.33 16.04 -37.96
C GLY A 284 0.80 15.30 -36.71
N ALA A 285 0.22 14.14 -36.39
CA ALA A 285 0.52 13.43 -35.14
C ALA A 285 1.87 12.68 -35.14
N LYS A 286 2.46 12.43 -36.33
CA LYS A 286 3.66 11.59 -36.49
C LYS A 286 4.86 12.05 -35.63
N GLY A 287 5.09 13.36 -35.53
CA GLY A 287 6.20 13.92 -34.74
C GLY A 287 6.03 13.77 -33.23
N TYR A 288 4.78 13.74 -32.75
CA TYR A 288 4.46 13.62 -31.34
C TYR A 288 4.39 12.16 -30.87
N LEU A 289 3.96 11.25 -31.75
CA LEU A 289 3.92 9.82 -31.49
C LEU A 289 5.30 9.14 -31.54
N ARG A 290 6.32 9.85 -32.04
CA ARG A 290 7.69 9.35 -32.19
C ARG A 290 8.68 10.45 -31.78
N PRO A 291 8.77 10.78 -30.49
CA PRO A 291 9.70 11.80 -29.99
C PRO A 291 11.15 11.41 -30.29
N THR A 292 11.99 12.40 -30.55
CA THR A 292 13.43 12.22 -30.74
C THR A 292 14.14 12.14 -29.39
N GLY A 293 15.34 11.54 -29.37
CA GLY A 293 16.15 11.41 -28.16
C GLY A 293 15.75 10.24 -27.25
N ALA A 294 16.50 10.08 -26.16
CA ALA A 294 16.27 9.03 -25.18
C ALA A 294 15.07 9.37 -24.27
N PRO A 295 14.33 8.37 -23.72
CA PRO A 295 13.12 8.62 -22.93
C PRO A 295 13.31 9.60 -21.75
N ASN A 296 14.46 9.55 -21.09
CA ASN A 296 14.82 10.43 -19.97
C ASN A 296 15.07 11.88 -20.38
N THR A 297 15.02 12.21 -21.67
CA THR A 297 15.15 13.57 -22.21
C THR A 297 13.84 14.14 -22.74
N TRP A 298 12.77 13.32 -22.86
CA TRP A 298 11.47 13.78 -23.36
C TRP A 298 10.85 14.82 -22.42
N SER A 299 10.22 15.85 -23.00
CA SER A 299 9.41 16.81 -22.25
C SER A 299 8.03 16.20 -22.01
N ILE A 300 7.76 15.81 -20.75
CA ILE A 300 6.49 15.19 -20.35
C ILE A 300 5.44 16.26 -20.01
N PHE A 301 5.86 17.34 -19.34
CA PHE A 301 4.99 18.44 -18.92
C PHE A 301 5.44 19.73 -19.59
N ALA A 302 4.49 20.47 -20.18
CA ALA A 302 4.80 21.73 -20.87
C ALA A 302 5.22 22.86 -19.90
N ASP A 303 4.80 22.78 -18.64
CA ASP A 303 4.99 23.79 -17.60
C ASP A 303 6.01 23.39 -16.52
N ALA A 304 6.71 22.27 -16.71
CA ALA A 304 7.69 21.78 -15.74
C ALA A 304 8.89 21.12 -16.41
N THR A 305 10.04 21.22 -15.74
CA THR A 305 11.30 20.58 -16.15
C THR A 305 11.82 19.68 -15.05
N ARG A 306 12.66 18.70 -15.43
CA ARG A 306 13.37 17.85 -14.49
C ARG A 306 14.53 18.62 -13.85
N ASP A 307 14.86 18.28 -12.62
CA ASP A 307 16.06 18.73 -11.92
C ASP A 307 17.34 18.05 -12.44
N ALA A 308 18.49 18.36 -11.84
CA ALA A 308 19.78 17.76 -12.19
C ALA A 308 19.85 16.23 -11.98
N ASN A 309 18.95 15.65 -11.17
CA ASN A 309 18.83 14.21 -10.94
C ASN A 309 17.79 13.55 -11.84
N GLY A 310 17.20 14.29 -12.79
CA GLY A 310 16.17 13.80 -13.68
C GLY A 310 14.78 13.67 -13.04
N ARG A 311 14.50 14.36 -11.93
CA ARG A 311 13.18 14.32 -11.27
C ARG A 311 12.37 15.59 -11.49
N TYR A 312 11.07 15.43 -11.72
CA TYR A 312 10.10 16.51 -11.54
C TYR A 312 9.83 16.75 -10.05
N SER A 313 9.51 17.99 -9.69
CA SER A 313 9.11 18.31 -8.32
C SER A 313 7.84 17.54 -7.92
N ASP A 314 7.77 17.12 -6.66
CA ASP A 314 6.61 16.43 -6.11
C ASP A 314 5.34 17.31 -6.19
N ALA A 315 5.51 18.64 -6.14
CA ALA A 315 4.43 19.62 -6.31
C ALA A 315 3.72 19.48 -7.67
N VAL A 316 4.49 19.30 -8.76
CA VAL A 316 3.93 19.18 -10.12
C VAL A 316 3.13 17.90 -10.24
N LEU A 317 3.68 16.77 -9.78
CA LEU A 317 2.97 15.49 -9.83
C LEU A 317 1.71 15.52 -8.96
N ALA A 318 1.82 16.00 -7.72
CA ALA A 318 0.68 16.10 -6.81
C ALA A 318 -0.40 17.04 -7.37
N LYS A 319 -0.01 18.16 -8.00
CA LYS A 319 -0.97 19.07 -8.63
C LYS A 319 -1.80 18.33 -9.68
N TYR A 320 -1.17 17.64 -10.63
CA TYR A 320 -1.88 16.96 -11.72
C TYR A 320 -2.76 15.81 -11.22
N LEU A 321 -2.26 15.02 -10.25
CA LEU A 321 -3.03 13.93 -9.66
C LEU A 321 -4.25 14.47 -8.89
N GLN A 322 -4.06 15.50 -8.07
CA GLN A 322 -5.16 16.14 -7.34
C GLN A 322 -6.13 16.83 -8.30
N ASP A 323 -5.69 17.57 -9.33
CA ASP A 323 -6.60 18.18 -10.30
C ASP A 323 -7.49 17.12 -10.97
N ALA A 324 -6.92 15.96 -11.31
CA ALA A 324 -7.67 14.84 -11.88
C ALA A 324 -8.63 14.17 -10.88
N THR A 325 -8.23 14.01 -9.61
CA THR A 325 -9.14 13.50 -8.56
C THR A 325 -10.33 14.45 -8.31
N ALA A 326 -10.11 15.76 -8.40
CA ALA A 326 -11.16 16.76 -8.20
C ALA A 326 -12.17 16.81 -9.35
N SER A 327 -11.73 16.41 -10.54
CA SER A 327 -12.47 16.60 -11.78
C SER A 327 -13.39 15.42 -12.05
N PRO A 328 -14.71 15.61 -12.17
CA PRO A 328 -15.60 14.52 -12.56
C PRO A 328 -15.28 14.03 -13.97
N ALA A 329 -15.23 12.72 -14.14
CA ALA A 329 -15.32 12.15 -15.48
C ALA A 329 -16.70 12.41 -16.09
N SER A 330 -16.84 12.21 -17.39
CA SER A 330 -18.14 12.23 -18.06
C SER A 330 -18.84 10.87 -17.94
N ALA A 331 -20.17 10.86 -17.99
CA ALA A 331 -20.97 9.64 -18.03
C ALA A 331 -20.81 8.90 -19.37
N PHE A 332 -20.91 7.56 -19.34
CA PHE A 332 -21.19 6.79 -20.56
C PHE A 332 -22.58 7.16 -21.08
N LYS A 333 -22.68 7.50 -22.37
CA LYS A 333 -23.94 7.72 -23.08
C LYS A 333 -23.72 7.85 -24.58
N ALA A 334 -24.77 7.55 -25.35
CA ALA A 334 -24.89 8.03 -26.72
C ALA A 334 -24.77 9.57 -26.75
N ARG A 335 -24.16 10.13 -27.80
CA ARG A 335 -23.83 11.56 -27.89
C ARG A 335 -23.05 12.05 -26.67
N GLY A 336 -22.01 11.30 -26.29
CA GLY A 336 -21.16 11.55 -25.13
C GLY A 336 -19.70 11.88 -25.45
N THR A 337 -19.22 11.63 -26.67
CA THR A 337 -17.80 11.74 -27.04
C THR A 337 -17.45 13.16 -27.52
N PRO A 338 -16.43 13.82 -26.94
CA PRO A 338 -16.00 15.15 -27.37
C PRO A 338 -15.76 15.27 -28.87
N GLU A 339 -16.14 16.39 -29.48
CA GLU A 339 -15.91 16.64 -30.92
C GLU A 339 -14.43 16.61 -31.29
N VAL A 340 -13.53 17.02 -30.38
CA VAL A 340 -12.08 16.97 -30.63
C VAL A 340 -11.57 15.54 -30.89
N LEU A 341 -12.29 14.51 -30.42
CA LEU A 341 -11.95 13.11 -30.65
C LEU A 341 -12.63 12.52 -31.90
N ARG A 342 -13.36 13.32 -32.69
CA ARG A 342 -14.09 12.86 -33.90
C ARG A 342 -13.23 12.04 -34.85
N VAL A 343 -12.05 12.55 -35.20
CA VAL A 343 -11.13 11.85 -36.12
C VAL A 343 -10.65 10.51 -35.56
N ILE A 344 -10.49 10.41 -34.23
CA ILE A 344 -10.06 9.20 -33.54
C ILE A 344 -11.18 8.16 -33.55
N GLU A 345 -12.43 8.57 -33.30
CA GLU A 345 -13.59 7.69 -33.39
C GLU A 345 -13.85 7.19 -34.81
N MET A 346 -13.73 8.07 -35.82
CA MET A 346 -13.83 7.66 -37.23
C MET A 346 -12.79 6.60 -37.58
N MET A 347 -11.52 6.82 -37.19
CA MET A 347 -10.46 5.83 -37.37
C MET A 347 -10.78 4.52 -36.63
N GLY A 348 -11.41 4.61 -35.46
CA GLY A 348 -11.79 3.44 -34.68
C GLY A 348 -12.90 2.60 -35.29
N ILE A 349 -13.93 3.24 -35.83
CA ILE A 349 -15.01 2.59 -36.59
C ILE A 349 -14.42 1.89 -37.82
N GLU A 350 -13.62 2.60 -38.61
CA GLU A 350 -13.00 2.02 -39.81
C GLU A 350 -12.03 0.88 -39.49
N GLN A 351 -11.31 0.97 -38.37
CA GLN A 351 -10.46 -0.12 -37.89
C GLN A 351 -11.29 -1.37 -37.53
N ALA A 352 -12.41 -1.22 -36.80
CA ALA A 352 -13.31 -2.33 -36.49
C ALA A 352 -13.83 -3.02 -37.76
N ARG A 353 -14.24 -2.23 -38.76
CA ARG A 353 -14.67 -2.71 -40.09
C ARG A 353 -13.55 -3.42 -40.84
N SER A 354 -12.32 -2.96 -40.72
CA SER A 354 -11.15 -3.60 -41.33
C SER A 354 -10.86 -4.97 -40.72
N TRP A 355 -11.10 -5.12 -39.42
CA TRP A 355 -11.02 -6.41 -38.73
C TRP A 355 -12.20 -7.33 -39.04
N GLY A 356 -13.32 -6.82 -39.58
CA GLY A 356 -14.52 -7.64 -39.77
C GLY A 356 -15.05 -8.16 -38.43
N THR A 357 -15.14 -7.28 -37.43
CA THR A 357 -15.74 -7.62 -36.13
C THR A 357 -17.21 -7.97 -36.26
N CYS A 358 -17.71 -8.79 -35.33
CA CYS A 358 -19.12 -9.17 -35.26
C CYS A 358 -20.05 -7.96 -35.03
N SER A 359 -21.37 -8.17 -35.16
CA SER A 359 -22.38 -7.20 -34.76
C SER A 359 -22.56 -7.15 -33.23
N LEU A 360 -23.21 -6.09 -32.73
CA LEU A 360 -23.54 -5.99 -31.30
C LEU A 360 -24.35 -7.22 -30.83
N ASN A 361 -25.33 -7.67 -31.60
CA ASN A 361 -26.19 -8.80 -31.22
C ASN A 361 -25.46 -10.14 -31.25
N GLU A 362 -24.52 -10.35 -32.15
CA GLU A 362 -23.63 -11.53 -32.13
C GLU A 362 -22.75 -11.54 -30.88
N PHE A 363 -22.15 -10.41 -30.52
CA PHE A 363 -21.35 -10.28 -29.30
C PHE A 363 -22.21 -10.48 -28.04
N ARG A 364 -23.44 -9.95 -28.01
CA ARG A 364 -24.38 -10.19 -26.91
C ARG A 364 -24.71 -11.67 -26.75
N LYS A 365 -24.98 -12.40 -27.84
CA LYS A 365 -25.21 -13.86 -27.81
C LYS A 365 -24.01 -14.59 -27.21
N PHE A 366 -22.80 -14.26 -27.67
CA PHE A 366 -21.55 -14.82 -27.13
C PHE A 366 -21.40 -14.59 -25.62
N MET A 367 -21.74 -13.38 -25.14
CA MET A 367 -21.67 -13.03 -23.72
C MET A 367 -22.83 -13.58 -22.87
N GLY A 368 -23.74 -14.39 -23.45
CA GLY A 368 -24.92 -14.94 -22.79
C GLY A 368 -26.01 -13.90 -22.51
N LEU A 369 -26.05 -12.82 -23.28
CA LEU A 369 -27.03 -11.72 -23.17
C LEU A 369 -28.15 -11.87 -24.19
N LYS A 370 -29.35 -11.38 -23.84
CA LYS A 370 -30.47 -11.31 -24.78
C LYS A 370 -30.11 -10.36 -25.95
N PRO A 371 -30.20 -10.80 -27.22
CA PRO A 371 -30.09 -9.91 -28.37
C PRO A 371 -31.17 -8.83 -28.33
N TYR A 372 -30.84 -7.62 -28.76
CA TYR A 372 -31.83 -6.55 -28.89
C TYR A 372 -32.76 -6.83 -30.07
N SER A 373 -34.06 -6.75 -29.85
CA SER A 373 -35.07 -6.98 -30.90
C SER A 373 -35.40 -5.70 -31.68
N THR A 374 -35.09 -4.53 -31.13
CA THR A 374 -35.30 -3.22 -31.78
C THR A 374 -34.25 -2.21 -31.32
N PHE A 375 -34.02 -1.15 -32.10
CA PHE A 375 -33.16 -0.01 -31.68
C PHE A 375 -33.64 0.67 -30.39
N ARG A 376 -34.95 0.67 -30.14
CA ARG A 376 -35.54 1.20 -28.89
C ARG A 376 -35.22 0.39 -27.65
N GLU A 377 -35.03 -0.91 -27.81
CA GLU A 377 -34.58 -1.78 -26.72
C GLU A 377 -33.10 -1.53 -26.41
N TRP A 378 -32.28 -1.27 -27.45
CA TRP A 378 -30.85 -0.94 -27.31
C TRP A 378 -30.63 0.43 -26.66
N ASN A 379 -31.34 1.46 -27.12
CA ASN A 379 -31.34 2.79 -26.55
C ASN A 379 -32.78 3.34 -26.48
N PRO A 380 -33.32 3.66 -25.29
CA PRO A 380 -34.70 4.10 -25.15
C PRO A 380 -34.95 5.52 -25.67
N ASP A 381 -33.90 6.33 -25.88
CA ASP A 381 -34.03 7.70 -26.40
C ASP A 381 -34.58 7.69 -27.84
N PRO A 382 -35.69 8.40 -28.12
CA PRO A 382 -36.28 8.48 -29.45
C PRO A 382 -35.38 8.93 -30.56
N GLU A 383 -34.57 9.94 -30.29
CA GLU A 383 -33.74 10.55 -31.30
C GLU A 383 -32.55 9.65 -31.63
N ILE A 384 -31.98 8.99 -30.61
CA ILE A 384 -30.85 8.06 -30.80
C ILE A 384 -31.30 6.78 -31.50
N ALA A 385 -32.39 6.16 -31.03
CA ALA A 385 -32.91 4.95 -31.65
C ALA A 385 -33.33 5.20 -33.10
N LYS A 386 -33.96 6.35 -33.37
CA LYS A 386 -34.38 6.70 -34.73
C LYS A 386 -33.18 6.96 -35.64
N ALA A 387 -32.16 7.67 -35.14
CA ALA A 387 -30.93 7.89 -35.89
C ALA A 387 -30.24 6.56 -36.26
N ALA A 388 -30.13 5.64 -35.30
CA ALA A 388 -29.53 4.33 -35.56
C ALA A 388 -30.38 3.48 -36.53
N GLU A 389 -31.70 3.52 -36.42
CA GLU A 389 -32.61 2.85 -37.35
C GLU A 389 -32.45 3.38 -38.79
N VAL A 390 -32.29 4.69 -38.96
CA VAL A 390 -32.05 5.29 -40.28
C VAL A 390 -30.68 4.88 -40.84
N LEU A 391 -29.65 4.77 -39.99
CA LEU A 391 -28.28 4.44 -40.40
C LEU A 391 -28.06 2.96 -40.70
N TYR A 392 -28.68 2.07 -39.91
CA TYR A 392 -28.41 0.63 -39.95
C TYR A 392 -29.58 -0.22 -40.47
N HIS A 393 -30.78 0.36 -40.56
CA HIS A 393 -32.05 -0.24 -41.01
C HIS A 393 -32.58 -1.38 -40.13
N ASP A 394 -31.72 -2.34 -39.77
CA ASP A 394 -32.03 -3.50 -38.93
C ASP A 394 -31.09 -3.53 -37.72
N ILE A 395 -31.62 -3.89 -36.54
CA ILE A 395 -30.85 -3.97 -35.29
C ILE A 395 -29.74 -5.02 -35.35
N GLU A 396 -29.90 -6.09 -36.15
CA GLU A 396 -28.84 -7.09 -36.34
C GLU A 396 -27.63 -6.50 -37.10
N ASN A 397 -27.80 -5.35 -37.77
CA ASN A 397 -26.74 -4.65 -38.49
C ASN A 397 -25.98 -3.64 -37.64
N LEU A 398 -26.33 -3.44 -36.38
CA LEU A 398 -25.63 -2.49 -35.52
C LEU A 398 -24.19 -3.00 -35.25
N GLU A 399 -23.20 -2.21 -35.68
CA GLU A 399 -21.78 -2.51 -35.51
C GLU A 399 -21.38 -2.64 -34.03
N LEU A 400 -20.42 -3.52 -33.72
CA LEU A 400 -19.97 -3.71 -32.34
C LEU A 400 -19.47 -2.43 -31.68
N HIS A 401 -18.51 -1.71 -32.29
CA HIS A 401 -17.93 -0.50 -31.68
C HIS A 401 -19.01 0.55 -31.37
N VAL A 402 -19.83 0.90 -32.36
CA VAL A 402 -20.90 1.91 -32.24
C VAL A 402 -21.97 1.45 -31.25
N GLY A 403 -22.38 0.19 -31.35
CA GLY A 403 -23.36 -0.43 -30.48
C GLY A 403 -22.94 -0.41 -29.01
N LEU A 404 -21.65 -0.64 -28.71
CA LEU A 404 -21.11 -0.54 -27.36
C LEU A 404 -21.06 0.91 -26.85
N GLN A 405 -20.60 1.86 -27.68
CA GLN A 405 -20.42 3.25 -27.24
C GLN A 405 -21.74 4.01 -27.02
N ALA A 406 -22.81 3.64 -27.75
CA ALA A 406 -24.11 4.31 -27.67
C ALA A 406 -25.22 3.45 -27.01
N GLU A 407 -24.89 2.28 -26.45
CA GLU A 407 -25.83 1.51 -25.60
C GLU A 407 -26.28 2.34 -24.39
N GLU A 408 -27.56 2.20 -24.00
CA GLU A 408 -28.06 2.86 -22.80
C GLU A 408 -27.25 2.46 -21.56
N ALA A 409 -26.74 3.46 -20.86
CA ALA A 409 -25.88 3.26 -19.72
C ALA A 409 -26.69 2.81 -18.48
N LYS A 410 -26.05 1.96 -17.66
CA LYS A 410 -26.62 1.59 -16.36
C LYS A 410 -26.72 2.80 -15.43
N LYS A 411 -27.72 2.79 -14.56
CA LYS A 411 -27.79 3.72 -13.43
C LYS A 411 -26.94 3.18 -12.26
N PRO A 412 -26.40 4.07 -11.40
CA PRO A 412 -25.70 3.66 -10.19
C PRO A 412 -26.60 2.80 -9.29
N MET A 413 -26.06 1.67 -8.86
CA MET A 413 -26.69 0.75 -7.91
C MET A 413 -25.59 -0.03 -7.16
N PRO A 414 -25.90 -0.73 -6.05
CA PRO A 414 -24.91 -1.58 -5.39
C PRO A 414 -24.28 -2.56 -6.39
N GLY A 415 -22.95 -2.67 -6.39
CA GLY A 415 -22.22 -3.50 -7.37
C GLY A 415 -22.01 -2.84 -8.75
N ALA A 416 -22.48 -1.61 -8.97
CA ALA A 416 -22.31 -0.87 -10.22
C ALA A 416 -21.79 0.55 -9.95
N GLY A 417 -20.48 0.73 -10.10
CA GLY A 417 -19.78 2.01 -9.98
C GLY A 417 -19.40 2.63 -11.32
N LEU A 418 -18.91 1.84 -12.29
CA LEU A 418 -18.52 2.33 -13.64
C LEU A 418 -19.72 2.74 -14.50
N CYS A 419 -20.88 2.12 -14.30
CA CYS A 419 -22.12 2.47 -14.99
C CYS A 419 -22.05 2.58 -16.54
N PRO A 420 -21.40 1.65 -17.29
CA PRO A 420 -21.46 1.67 -18.76
C PRO A 420 -22.73 0.96 -19.24
N GLY A 421 -22.87 0.76 -20.55
CA GLY A 421 -23.87 -0.13 -21.15
C GLY A 421 -23.81 -1.56 -20.59
N TYR A 422 -24.91 -2.30 -20.71
CA TYR A 422 -25.00 -3.66 -20.15
C TYR A 422 -24.01 -4.63 -20.79
N THR A 423 -23.78 -4.51 -22.10
CA THR A 423 -22.82 -5.35 -22.81
C THR A 423 -21.39 -5.10 -22.33
N ILE A 424 -20.95 -3.83 -22.25
CA ILE A 424 -19.62 -3.48 -21.70
C ILE A 424 -19.47 -4.01 -20.27
N SER A 425 -20.48 -3.76 -19.42
CA SER A 425 -20.46 -4.17 -18.01
C SER A 425 -20.26 -5.68 -17.84
N ARG A 426 -20.86 -6.50 -18.72
CA ARG A 426 -20.75 -7.96 -18.64
C ARG A 426 -19.40 -8.44 -19.15
N ALA A 427 -18.95 -7.89 -20.27
CA ALA A 427 -17.73 -8.33 -20.94
C ALA A 427 -16.45 -7.92 -20.19
N ILE A 428 -16.41 -6.73 -19.59
CA ILE A 428 -15.24 -6.26 -18.83
C ILE A 428 -14.85 -7.18 -17.68
N LEU A 429 -15.84 -7.76 -16.97
CA LEU A 429 -15.56 -8.67 -15.86
C LEU A 429 -15.01 -10.01 -16.32
N ALA A 430 -15.46 -10.52 -17.47
CA ALA A 430 -14.93 -11.75 -18.05
C ALA A 430 -13.48 -11.55 -18.50
N ASP A 431 -13.22 -10.46 -19.22
CA ASP A 431 -11.87 -10.12 -19.69
C ASP A 431 -10.89 -9.86 -18.53
N ALA A 432 -11.32 -9.13 -17.50
CA ALA A 432 -10.49 -8.91 -16.31
C ALA A 432 -10.08 -10.22 -15.62
N VAL A 433 -10.94 -11.24 -15.61
CA VAL A 433 -10.57 -12.58 -15.11
C VAL A 433 -9.55 -13.24 -16.03
N CYS A 434 -9.76 -13.22 -17.35
CA CYS A 434 -8.83 -13.82 -18.33
C CYS A 434 -7.43 -13.18 -18.25
N LEU A 435 -7.34 -11.84 -18.29
CA LEU A 435 -6.09 -11.08 -18.24
C LEU A 435 -5.25 -11.38 -17.00
N THR A 436 -5.90 -11.56 -15.87
CA THR A 436 -5.23 -11.71 -14.57
C THR A 436 -4.89 -13.16 -14.25
N ARG A 437 -5.82 -14.08 -14.54
CA ARG A 437 -5.66 -15.50 -14.24
C ARG A 437 -4.74 -16.22 -15.23
N GLY A 438 -4.66 -15.75 -16.47
CA GLY A 438 -3.76 -16.29 -17.49
C GLY A 438 -2.27 -15.99 -17.23
N ASP A 439 -1.95 -15.01 -16.38
CA ASP A 439 -0.56 -14.62 -16.10
C ASP A 439 0.03 -15.41 -14.93
N ARG A 440 1.06 -16.22 -15.19
CA ARG A 440 1.73 -17.00 -14.14
C ARG A 440 2.35 -16.12 -13.05
N PHE A 441 2.88 -14.95 -13.40
CA PHE A 441 3.59 -14.08 -12.45
C PHE A 441 2.63 -13.29 -11.57
N LEU A 442 1.32 -13.34 -11.85
CA LEU A 442 0.27 -12.82 -10.97
C LEU A 442 -0.41 -13.95 -10.17
N THR A 443 -0.16 -15.21 -10.53
CA THR A 443 -0.76 -16.41 -9.94
C THR A 443 0.32 -17.34 -9.38
N VAL A 444 0.63 -18.45 -10.07
CA VAL A 444 1.45 -19.57 -9.57
C VAL A 444 2.91 -19.20 -9.27
N ASP A 445 3.45 -18.18 -9.93
CA ASP A 445 4.81 -17.68 -9.73
C ASP A 445 4.87 -16.42 -8.83
N PHE A 446 3.73 -15.91 -8.36
CA PHE A 446 3.67 -14.81 -7.40
C PHE A 446 4.03 -15.31 -5.99
N THR A 447 5.33 -15.57 -5.75
CA THR A 447 5.83 -16.20 -4.53
C THR A 447 6.96 -15.41 -3.88
N PRO A 448 7.20 -15.58 -2.57
CA PRO A 448 8.36 -15.00 -1.87
C PRO A 448 9.70 -15.32 -2.55
N PHE A 449 9.84 -16.51 -3.14
CA PHE A 449 11.07 -16.88 -3.85
C PHE A 449 11.36 -15.95 -5.05
N ASN A 450 10.35 -15.68 -5.87
CA ASN A 450 10.51 -14.83 -7.06
C ASN A 450 10.52 -13.33 -6.71
N LEU A 451 9.75 -12.89 -5.71
CA LEU A 451 9.59 -11.47 -5.37
C LEU A 451 10.53 -10.97 -4.25
N THR A 452 11.28 -11.85 -3.58
CA THR A 452 11.79 -11.70 -2.20
C THR A 452 10.68 -11.81 -1.14
N SER A 453 11.04 -12.23 0.07
CA SER A 453 10.08 -12.29 1.18
C SER A 453 9.54 -10.91 1.52
N TRP A 454 10.43 -9.91 1.56
CA TRP A 454 10.04 -8.52 1.77
C TRP A 454 9.14 -8.00 0.64
N GLY A 455 9.52 -8.19 -0.62
CA GLY A 455 8.76 -7.69 -1.77
C GLY A 455 7.37 -8.33 -1.86
N TYR A 456 7.28 -9.64 -1.59
CA TYR A 456 5.99 -10.33 -1.51
C TYR A 456 5.10 -9.76 -0.41
N GLN A 457 5.66 -9.53 0.79
CA GLN A 457 4.92 -8.96 1.93
C GLN A 457 4.49 -7.51 1.66
N ASP A 458 5.36 -6.70 1.04
CA ASP A 458 5.08 -5.31 0.72
C ASP A 458 3.94 -5.18 -0.33
N CYS A 459 3.75 -6.20 -1.17
CA CYS A 459 2.64 -6.30 -2.12
C CYS A 459 1.32 -6.82 -1.53
N GLN A 460 1.23 -7.11 -0.23
CA GLN A 460 -0.02 -7.60 0.36
C GLN A 460 -0.98 -6.44 0.68
N PRO A 461 -2.28 -6.56 0.35
CA PRO A 461 -3.25 -5.51 0.63
C PRO A 461 -3.52 -5.39 2.15
N ASN A 462 -3.69 -4.16 2.63
CA ASN A 462 -4.15 -3.88 3.99
C ASN A 462 -5.60 -3.40 3.95
N LYS A 463 -6.52 -4.21 4.47
CA LYS A 463 -7.96 -3.87 4.49
C LYS A 463 -8.33 -2.82 5.54
N ASN A 464 -7.41 -2.52 6.46
CA ASN A 464 -7.64 -1.65 7.62
C ASN A 464 -6.90 -0.30 7.50
N ASP A 465 -6.47 0.08 6.31
CA ASP A 465 -5.73 1.34 6.08
C ASP A 465 -6.64 2.54 5.81
N GLY A 466 -7.96 2.35 5.81
CA GLY A 466 -8.95 3.39 5.55
C GLY A 466 -9.35 3.55 4.08
N SER A 467 -8.71 2.85 3.15
CA SER A 467 -9.06 2.88 1.71
C SER A 467 -10.06 1.80 1.28
N PHE A 468 -10.52 0.98 2.25
CA PHE A 468 -11.28 -0.25 2.01
C PHE A 468 -10.55 -1.28 1.14
N GLY A 469 -9.21 -1.36 1.22
CA GLY A 469 -8.41 -2.31 0.45
C GLY A 469 -7.92 -1.78 -0.90
N GLY A 470 -7.92 -0.46 -1.07
CA GLY A 470 -7.16 0.23 -2.11
C GLY A 470 -5.65 0.11 -1.88
N PHE A 471 -4.89 0.28 -2.94
CA PHE A 471 -3.43 0.14 -2.96
C PHE A 471 -2.73 1.37 -3.55
N LEU A 472 -3.43 2.17 -4.36
CA LEU A 472 -2.91 3.44 -4.86
C LEU A 472 -2.65 4.43 -3.71
N THR A 473 -3.44 4.35 -2.64
CA THR A 473 -3.23 5.09 -1.37
C THR A 473 -1.79 4.93 -0.84
N LYS A 474 -1.28 3.70 -0.85
CA LYS A 474 0.07 3.38 -0.37
C LYS A 474 1.15 4.04 -1.23
N LEU A 475 0.96 4.07 -2.55
CA LEU A 475 1.90 4.71 -3.48
C LEU A 475 1.89 6.24 -3.32
N LEU A 476 0.72 6.85 -3.17
CA LEU A 476 0.60 8.30 -2.96
C LEU A 476 1.26 8.73 -1.65
N PHE A 477 1.02 8.00 -0.55
CA PHE A 477 1.68 8.26 0.73
C PHE A 477 3.19 8.02 0.70
N ARG A 478 3.66 7.03 -0.07
CA ARG A 478 5.09 6.71 -0.18
C ARG A 478 5.86 7.75 -0.99
N HIS A 479 5.29 8.18 -2.11
CA HIS A 479 6.01 8.96 -3.13
C HIS A 479 5.67 10.44 -3.13
N LEU A 480 4.59 10.85 -2.46
CA LEU A 480 4.15 12.24 -2.31
C LEU A 480 3.67 12.54 -0.86
N PRO A 481 4.41 12.13 0.21
CA PRO A 481 3.93 12.21 1.60
C PRO A 481 3.58 13.62 2.07
N GLU A 482 4.29 14.65 1.56
CA GLU A 482 4.03 16.04 1.93
C GLU A 482 2.71 16.56 1.34
N TYR A 483 2.30 16.00 0.20
CA TYR A 483 1.09 16.40 -0.54
C TYR A 483 -0.11 15.49 -0.26
N TYR A 484 0.07 14.43 0.52
CA TYR A 484 -1.00 13.53 0.93
C TYR A 484 -0.82 13.18 2.42
N PRO A 485 -1.37 13.99 3.34
CA PRO A 485 -1.33 13.67 4.76
C PRO A 485 -2.15 12.41 5.05
N ALA A 486 -1.78 11.67 6.09
CA ALA A 486 -2.34 10.34 6.40
C ALA A 486 -3.88 10.23 6.42
N GLY A 487 -4.59 11.27 6.86
CA GLY A 487 -6.06 11.29 6.89
C GLY A 487 -6.71 11.72 5.56
N SER A 488 -5.95 11.95 4.49
CA SER A 488 -6.45 12.54 3.25
C SER A 488 -7.41 11.61 2.51
N ALA A 489 -8.66 12.04 2.34
CA ALA A 489 -9.63 11.35 1.48
C ALA A 489 -9.13 11.23 0.03
N TRP A 490 -8.28 12.16 -0.41
CA TRP A 490 -7.70 12.19 -1.75
C TRP A 490 -6.65 11.10 -1.98
N ALA A 491 -6.02 10.61 -0.90
CA ALA A 491 -5.13 9.46 -0.96
C ALA A 491 -5.91 8.14 -0.84
N HIS A 492 -6.90 8.10 0.06
CA HIS A 492 -7.68 6.89 0.33
C HIS A 492 -8.69 6.55 -0.77
N PHE A 493 -9.24 7.56 -1.45
CA PHE A 493 -10.26 7.39 -2.50
C PHE A 493 -9.86 8.16 -3.78
N PRO A 494 -8.67 7.91 -4.35
CA PRO A 494 -8.09 8.76 -5.40
C PRO A 494 -8.91 8.77 -6.69
N PHE A 495 -9.72 7.73 -6.92
CA PHE A 495 -10.58 7.58 -8.09
C PHE A 495 -11.98 8.18 -7.93
N MET A 496 -12.36 8.61 -6.72
CA MET A 496 -13.66 9.20 -6.46
C MET A 496 -13.53 10.71 -6.33
N VAL A 497 -14.47 11.46 -6.92
CA VAL A 497 -14.56 12.91 -6.68
C VAL A 497 -14.84 13.14 -5.19
N PRO A 498 -13.98 13.88 -4.45
CA PRO A 498 -14.08 13.99 -2.99
C PRO A 498 -15.43 14.49 -2.49
N GLU A 499 -16.03 15.47 -3.17
CA GLU A 499 -17.34 16.02 -2.81
C GLU A 499 -18.47 14.99 -2.97
N THR A 500 -18.36 14.09 -3.95
CA THR A 500 -19.34 13.01 -4.17
C THR A 500 -19.10 11.89 -3.16
N MET A 501 -17.84 11.45 -3.01
CA MET A 501 -17.46 10.40 -2.06
C MET A 501 -17.84 10.75 -0.61
N LYS A 502 -17.73 12.02 -0.22
CA LYS A 502 -18.14 12.49 1.11
C LYS A 502 -19.64 12.29 1.39
N LYS A 503 -20.48 12.34 0.36
CA LYS A 503 -21.93 12.14 0.48
C LYS A 503 -22.28 10.65 0.60
N ASP A 504 -21.51 9.81 -0.09
CA ASP A 504 -21.78 8.39 -0.22
C ASP A 504 -21.19 7.55 0.94
N ILE A 505 -20.10 8.01 1.55
CA ILE A 505 -19.47 7.30 2.66
C ILE A 505 -20.41 7.19 3.88
N ALA A 506 -20.34 6.06 4.59
CA ALA A 506 -21.23 5.75 5.71
C ALA A 506 -21.25 6.86 6.77
N LYS A 507 -22.47 7.21 7.23
CA LYS A 507 -22.70 8.18 8.31
C LYS A 507 -22.00 7.69 9.59
N GLY A 508 -20.93 8.37 9.98
CA GLY A 508 -20.05 7.99 11.09
C GLY A 508 -18.58 7.95 10.72
N MET A 509 -18.25 7.56 9.48
CA MET A 509 -16.87 7.48 8.99
C MET A 509 -16.38 8.78 8.34
N VAL A 510 -17.28 9.69 7.99
CA VAL A 510 -16.94 10.98 7.35
C VAL A 510 -15.85 11.73 8.13
N ASN A 511 -15.87 11.66 9.46
CA ASN A 511 -14.94 12.39 10.33
C ASN A 511 -13.57 11.70 10.47
N ASP A 512 -13.42 10.48 9.97
CA ASP A 512 -12.14 9.75 9.95
C ASP A 512 -11.21 10.28 8.84
N TYR A 513 -11.75 11.10 7.92
CA TYR A 513 -11.03 11.61 6.75
C TYR A 513 -11.02 13.14 6.68
N THR A 514 -9.94 13.66 6.11
CA THR A 514 -9.78 15.06 5.70
C THR A 514 -10.19 15.19 4.23
N TRP A 515 -11.25 15.95 3.99
CA TRP A 515 -11.86 16.11 2.67
C TRP A 515 -11.32 17.31 1.88
N THR A 516 -10.70 18.28 2.57
CA THR A 516 -10.11 19.44 1.92
C THR A 516 -8.96 19.03 1.02
N ARG A 517 -8.81 19.72 -0.12
CA ARG A 517 -7.69 19.51 -1.03
C ARG A 517 -6.37 19.58 -0.28
N PRO A 518 -5.50 18.55 -0.38
CA PRO A 518 -4.25 18.53 0.36
C PRO A 518 -3.31 19.65 -0.09
N VAL A 519 -2.67 20.29 0.89
CA VAL A 519 -1.62 21.30 0.65
C VAL A 519 -0.37 20.89 1.41
N PRO A 520 0.83 21.11 0.84
CA PRO A 520 2.07 20.76 1.51
C PRO A 520 2.23 21.58 2.78
N LYS A 521 2.59 20.90 3.89
CA LYS A 521 2.96 21.59 5.13
C LYS A 521 4.37 22.16 4.97
N ARG A 522 4.56 23.44 5.30
CA ARG A 522 5.91 24.01 5.40
C ARG A 522 6.64 23.38 6.57
N LEU A 523 7.69 22.62 6.28
CA LEU A 523 8.60 22.06 7.28
C LEU A 523 9.82 22.97 7.40
N THR A 524 10.18 23.32 8.64
CA THR A 524 11.43 24.04 8.94
C THR A 524 12.35 23.10 9.68
N VAL A 525 13.43 22.69 9.02
CA VAL A 525 14.46 21.85 9.63
C VAL A 525 15.42 22.74 10.41
N VAL A 526 15.53 22.49 11.72
CA VAL A 526 16.48 23.17 12.61
C VAL A 526 17.60 22.20 12.99
N SER A 527 18.85 22.56 12.70
CA SER A 527 20.02 21.71 12.97
C SER A 527 21.07 22.39 13.84
N GLN A 528 20.95 23.69 14.09
CA GLN A 528 21.87 24.44 14.94
C GLN A 528 21.49 24.23 16.41
N LYS A 529 22.45 23.75 17.22
CA LYS A 529 22.24 23.42 18.64
C LYS A 529 21.47 24.50 19.43
N PRO A 530 21.82 25.81 19.37
CA PRO A 530 21.08 26.83 20.13
C PRO A 530 19.60 26.96 19.72
N ILE A 531 19.30 26.76 18.43
CA ILE A 531 17.93 26.80 17.92
C ILE A 531 17.18 25.53 18.33
N VAL A 532 17.84 24.38 18.27
CA VAL A 532 17.26 23.11 18.75
C VAL A 532 16.94 23.20 20.25
N GLU A 533 17.87 23.72 21.08
CA GLU A 533 17.64 23.96 22.50
C GLU A 533 16.47 24.93 22.72
N LEU A 534 16.43 26.05 21.99
CA LEU A 534 15.30 26.99 22.05
C LEU A 534 13.96 26.33 21.71
N VAL A 535 13.90 25.53 20.64
CA VAL A 535 12.67 24.82 20.24
C VAL A 535 12.25 23.79 21.30
N LEU A 536 13.20 23.05 21.86
CA LEU A 536 12.94 22.03 22.88
C LEU A 536 12.54 22.63 24.25
N ASP A 537 13.06 23.81 24.58
CA ASP A 537 12.73 24.55 25.80
C ASP A 537 11.42 25.34 25.67
N SER A 538 11.12 25.86 24.48
CA SER A 538 9.93 26.66 24.17
C SER A 538 8.69 25.81 23.87
N ARG A 539 8.38 24.87 24.78
CA ARG A 539 7.26 23.92 24.62
C ARG A 539 5.87 24.54 24.57
N ALA A 540 5.72 25.79 25.03
CA ALA A 540 4.48 26.55 24.89
C ALA A 540 4.17 26.91 23.41
N HIS A 541 5.22 26.96 22.57
CA HIS A 541 5.13 27.30 21.16
C HIS A 541 5.35 26.08 20.24
N PHE A 542 6.13 25.09 20.69
CA PHE A 542 6.46 23.88 19.93
C PHE A 542 6.07 22.62 20.71
N GLU A 543 4.98 21.99 20.29
CA GLU A 543 4.47 20.77 20.92
C GLU A 543 5.11 19.52 20.30
N PRO A 544 5.63 18.57 21.11
CA PRO A 544 6.15 17.31 20.59
C PRO A 544 5.06 16.51 19.85
N ALA A 545 5.40 15.96 18.68
CA ALA A 545 4.47 15.16 17.89
C ALA A 545 3.97 13.90 18.65
N ALA A 546 4.80 13.33 19.53
CA ALA A 546 4.44 12.19 20.37
C ALA A 546 3.27 12.52 21.32
N ASP A 547 3.31 13.70 21.96
CA ASP A 547 2.28 14.14 22.91
C ASP A 547 0.93 14.28 22.18
N LEU A 548 0.92 14.90 20.99
CA LEU A 548 -0.26 15.00 20.12
C LEU A 548 -0.80 13.61 19.72
N ARG A 549 0.09 12.66 19.40
CA ARG A 549 -0.32 11.30 19.02
C ARG A 549 -0.91 10.54 20.20
N VAL A 550 -0.36 10.67 21.41
CA VAL A 550 -0.96 10.07 22.63
C VAL A 550 -2.36 10.64 22.91
N LEU A 551 -2.55 11.95 22.73
CA LEU A 551 -3.86 12.60 22.86
C LEU A 551 -4.86 12.06 21.83
N GLN A 552 -4.43 11.81 20.59
CA GLN A 552 -5.27 11.19 19.56
C GLN A 552 -5.72 9.77 19.92
N LEU A 553 -4.91 9.01 20.66
CA LEU A 553 -5.25 7.64 21.07
C LEU A 553 -6.22 7.61 22.25
N THR A 554 -5.98 8.43 23.26
CA THR A 554 -6.67 8.30 24.56
C THR A 554 -8.05 8.93 24.60
N LYS A 555 -8.40 9.85 23.67
CA LYS A 555 -9.71 10.56 23.58
C LYS A 555 -10.15 11.31 24.87
N SER A 556 -9.44 11.16 25.98
CA SER A 556 -9.71 11.77 27.28
C SER A 556 -9.47 13.27 27.26
N VAL A 557 -10.33 13.98 28.01
CA VAL A 557 -10.32 15.42 28.39
C VAL A 557 -9.26 16.21 27.66
N ARG A 558 -9.64 17.08 26.70
CA ARG A 558 -8.77 18.14 26.18
C ARG A 558 -8.03 18.74 27.37
N PRO A 559 -6.75 18.42 27.59
CA PRO A 559 -5.99 19.20 28.52
C PRO A 559 -5.87 20.51 27.74
N ALA A 560 -6.46 21.59 28.26
CA ALA A 560 -5.96 22.90 27.90
C ALA A 560 -4.43 22.82 27.93
N ARG A 561 -3.74 23.44 26.97
CA ARG A 561 -2.29 23.40 26.67
C ARG A 561 -1.29 23.16 27.83
N ASP A 562 -1.70 23.31 29.09
CA ASP A 562 -0.95 23.17 30.34
C ASP A 562 -1.29 21.94 31.20
N ALA A 563 -2.34 21.16 30.89
CA ALA A 563 -2.86 20.15 31.82
C ALA A 563 -2.18 18.77 31.74
N VAL A 564 -1.61 18.28 30.62
CA VAL A 564 -0.94 16.95 30.58
C VAL A 564 0.20 16.83 31.62
N ARG A 565 0.86 17.95 31.92
CA ARG A 565 2.13 18.01 32.66
C ARG A 565 2.02 17.71 34.17
N PRO A 566 1.05 18.28 34.92
CA PRO A 566 0.80 17.86 36.30
C PRO A 566 0.50 16.35 36.46
N TYR A 567 -0.21 15.73 35.50
CA TYR A 567 -0.54 14.29 35.53
C TYR A 567 0.71 13.42 35.34
N LEU A 568 1.58 13.79 34.40
CA LEU A 568 2.86 13.09 34.19
C LEU A 568 3.80 13.22 35.39
N ALA A 569 3.84 14.40 36.03
CA ALA A 569 4.72 14.62 37.17
C ALA A 569 4.36 13.74 38.39
N CYS A 570 3.07 13.57 38.70
CA CYS A 570 2.65 12.70 39.80
C CYS A 570 2.89 11.21 39.49
N LEU A 571 2.64 10.79 38.24
CA LEU A 571 2.93 9.44 37.79
C LEU A 571 4.43 9.11 37.86
N LEU A 572 5.29 10.01 37.35
CA LEU A 572 6.74 9.84 37.40
C LEU A 572 7.27 9.87 38.84
N TYR A 573 6.67 10.70 39.71
CA TYR A 573 6.98 10.69 41.13
C TYR A 573 6.70 9.31 41.77
N VAL A 574 5.57 8.69 41.43
CA VAL A 574 5.22 7.35 41.94
C VAL A 574 6.09 6.26 41.31
N LEU A 575 6.29 6.27 39.99
CA LEU A 575 7.07 5.26 39.26
C LEU A 575 8.56 5.28 39.61
N LEU A 576 9.15 6.46 39.80
CA LEU A 576 10.60 6.65 39.96
C LEU A 576 11.06 6.73 41.43
N LYS A 577 10.18 6.39 42.38
CA LYS A 577 10.52 6.26 43.79
C LYS A 577 11.49 5.09 43.98
N GLU A 578 12.59 5.31 44.71
CA GLU A 578 13.73 4.36 44.77
C GLU A 578 13.34 2.94 45.18
N ASP A 579 12.46 2.79 46.17
CA ASP A 579 11.95 1.50 46.65
C ASP A 579 11.19 0.74 45.55
N ARG A 580 10.40 1.45 44.73
CA ARG A 580 9.66 0.86 43.61
C ARG A 580 10.56 0.54 42.42
N VAL A 581 11.56 1.37 42.14
CA VAL A 581 12.56 1.06 41.10
C VAL A 581 13.31 -0.23 41.45
N LYS A 582 13.71 -0.41 42.71
CA LYS A 582 14.36 -1.64 43.17
C LYS A 582 13.43 -2.85 43.03
N LYS A 583 12.18 -2.75 43.51
CA LYS A 583 11.18 -3.83 43.33
C LYS A 583 10.92 -4.17 41.86
N ALA A 584 10.91 -3.17 40.98
CA ALA A 584 10.79 -3.40 39.54
C ALA A 584 12.02 -4.13 38.99
N ALA A 585 13.24 -3.74 39.38
CA ALA A 585 14.46 -4.44 38.98
C ALA A 585 14.43 -5.93 39.40
N ASP A 586 14.05 -6.20 40.66
CA ASP A 586 13.93 -7.56 41.20
C ASP A 586 12.88 -8.37 40.43
N PHE A 587 11.73 -7.77 40.13
CA PHE A 587 10.68 -8.38 39.29
C PHE A 587 11.20 -8.72 37.90
N PHE A 588 11.82 -7.77 37.20
CA PHE A 588 12.34 -7.97 35.85
C PHE A 588 13.38 -9.09 35.81
N TYR A 589 14.28 -9.16 36.80
CA TYR A 589 15.26 -10.23 36.92
C TYR A 589 14.59 -11.60 37.14
N ALA A 590 13.66 -11.68 38.10
CA ALA A 590 12.96 -12.93 38.43
C ALA A 590 12.15 -13.44 37.23
N THR A 591 11.36 -12.58 36.61
CA THR A 591 10.56 -12.91 35.43
C THR A 591 11.42 -13.32 34.23
N ALA A 592 12.52 -12.60 33.96
CA ALA A 592 13.43 -12.96 32.88
C ALA A 592 14.04 -14.35 33.11
N LYS A 593 14.47 -14.64 34.34
CA LYS A 593 15.02 -15.95 34.72
C LYS A 593 13.99 -17.07 34.54
N GLU A 594 12.76 -16.86 34.99
CA GLU A 594 11.67 -17.83 34.83
C GLU A 594 11.36 -18.10 33.35
N LEU A 595 11.20 -17.05 32.55
CA LEU A 595 10.95 -17.18 31.11
C LEU A 595 12.10 -17.89 30.39
N ILE A 596 13.36 -17.61 30.74
CA ILE A 596 14.50 -18.34 30.19
C ILE A 596 14.40 -19.84 30.50
N GLN A 597 14.06 -20.20 31.73
CA GLN A 597 13.95 -21.60 32.16
C GLN A 597 12.77 -22.31 31.47
N GLU A 598 11.60 -21.67 31.42
CA GLU A 598 10.37 -22.20 30.84
C GLU A 598 10.48 -22.36 29.31
N ARG A 599 11.05 -21.36 28.62
CA ARG A 599 11.01 -21.24 27.15
C ARG A 599 12.23 -21.81 26.45
N SER A 600 13.29 -22.15 27.18
CA SER A 600 14.46 -22.80 26.59
C SER A 600 14.13 -24.22 26.11
N LEU A 601 14.40 -24.54 24.86
CA LEU A 601 14.18 -25.85 24.26
C LEU A 601 15.47 -26.68 24.25
N GLY A 602 15.40 -27.91 24.75
CA GLY A 602 16.53 -28.85 24.72
C GLY A 602 16.75 -29.46 23.34
N HIS A 603 18.02 -29.65 22.96
CA HIS A 603 18.39 -30.36 21.74
C HIS A 603 18.32 -31.88 21.97
N ALA A 604 17.90 -32.62 20.94
CA ALA A 604 17.87 -34.09 21.02
C ALA A 604 19.26 -34.64 21.34
N LYS A 605 19.37 -35.44 22.41
CA LYS A 605 20.62 -36.08 22.87
C LYS A 605 21.78 -35.09 23.16
N SER A 606 21.47 -33.85 23.51
CA SER A 606 22.48 -32.84 23.87
C SER A 606 22.06 -32.09 25.14
N ARG A 607 23.06 -31.58 25.88
CA ARG A 607 22.83 -30.69 27.02
C ARG A 607 22.57 -29.24 26.60
N VAL A 608 22.73 -28.94 25.31
CA VAL A 608 22.50 -27.61 24.75
C VAL A 608 21.00 -27.31 24.74
N ARG A 609 20.66 -26.10 25.16
CA ARG A 609 19.31 -25.54 25.03
C ARG A 609 19.37 -24.29 24.15
N SER A 610 18.29 -24.01 23.45
CA SER A 610 18.14 -22.82 22.61
C SER A 610 16.88 -22.06 22.98
N ILE A 611 16.93 -20.74 22.85
CA ILE A 611 15.83 -19.82 23.13
C ILE A 611 15.91 -18.64 22.17
N ASP A 612 14.76 -18.12 21.74
CA ASP A 612 14.69 -16.80 21.13
C ASP A 612 14.54 -15.76 22.25
N VAL A 613 15.69 -15.24 22.73
CA VAL A 613 15.71 -14.34 23.88
C VAL A 613 14.91 -13.05 23.65
N VAL A 614 14.79 -12.60 22.40
CA VAL A 614 14.04 -11.39 22.08
C VAL A 614 12.55 -11.68 22.17
N ARG A 615 12.08 -12.69 21.45
CA ARG A 615 10.66 -13.05 21.38
C ARG A 615 10.12 -13.59 22.69
N ASP A 616 10.84 -14.51 23.32
CA ASP A 616 10.32 -15.33 24.42
C ASP A 616 10.66 -14.76 25.79
N VAL A 617 11.54 -13.74 25.88
CA VAL A 617 11.94 -13.13 27.15
C VAL A 617 11.80 -11.61 27.10
N ILE A 618 12.64 -10.91 26.33
CA ILE A 618 12.76 -9.44 26.37
C ILE A 618 11.46 -8.73 26.00
N ASN A 619 10.69 -9.28 25.06
CA ASN A 619 9.39 -8.72 24.67
C ASN A 619 8.29 -8.98 25.72
N LEU A 620 8.42 -9.99 26.58
CA LEU A 620 7.37 -10.44 27.49
C LEU A 620 7.53 -9.90 28.92
N VAL A 621 8.77 -9.71 29.40
CA VAL A 621 9.06 -9.17 30.74
C VAL A 621 8.30 -7.87 31.03
N PRO A 622 8.37 -6.81 30.19
CA PRO A 622 7.63 -5.59 30.47
C PRO A 622 6.11 -5.82 30.41
N MET A 623 5.61 -6.74 29.59
CA MET A 623 4.17 -7.02 29.52
C MET A 623 3.65 -7.59 30.84
N GLN A 624 4.39 -8.53 31.44
CA GLN A 624 4.04 -9.10 32.74
C GLN A 624 4.11 -8.06 33.85
N TRP A 625 5.18 -7.26 33.88
CA TRP A 625 5.31 -6.20 34.88
C TRP A 625 4.17 -5.18 34.79
N ILE A 626 3.81 -4.74 33.57
CA ILE A 626 2.72 -3.79 33.37
C ILE A 626 1.38 -4.40 33.79
N ALA A 627 1.13 -5.65 33.41
CA ALA A 627 -0.11 -6.33 33.76
C ALA A 627 -0.24 -6.50 35.28
N ASP A 628 0.81 -6.96 35.94
CA ASP A 628 0.78 -7.33 37.36
C ASP A 628 0.98 -6.15 38.29
N GLN A 629 2.03 -5.37 38.07
CA GLN A 629 2.48 -4.36 39.03
C GLN A 629 1.88 -2.97 38.79
N VAL A 630 1.30 -2.73 37.60
CA VAL A 630 0.85 -1.38 37.19
C VAL A 630 -0.65 -1.33 36.91
N ALA A 631 -1.13 -2.09 35.92
CA ALA A 631 -2.47 -1.92 35.35
C ALA A 631 -3.52 -2.85 35.97
N GLY A 632 -3.11 -3.98 36.56
CA GLY A 632 -4.02 -5.00 37.08
C GLY A 632 -4.74 -5.77 35.97
N ILE A 633 -4.04 -6.05 34.86
CA ILE A 633 -4.57 -6.84 33.74
C ILE A 633 -4.41 -8.32 34.07
N SER A 634 -5.49 -9.10 33.94
CA SER A 634 -5.44 -10.55 34.12
C SER A 634 -4.87 -11.22 32.88
N LEU A 635 -3.59 -11.63 32.91
CA LEU A 635 -2.94 -12.30 31.78
C LEU A 635 -3.40 -13.75 31.62
N LYS A 636 -3.55 -14.17 30.36
CA LYS A 636 -3.85 -15.56 29.99
C LYS A 636 -2.57 -16.39 29.97
N THR A 637 -2.41 -17.22 31.00
CA THR A 637 -1.26 -18.12 31.19
C THR A 637 -1.75 -19.55 31.41
N PRO A 638 -0.87 -20.57 31.38
CA PRO A 638 -1.25 -21.92 31.80
C PRO A 638 -1.87 -21.97 33.21
N GLN A 639 -1.39 -21.11 34.11
CA GLN A 639 -1.87 -20.98 35.49
C GLN A 639 -3.16 -20.16 35.59
N ASN A 640 -3.42 -19.27 34.64
CA ASN A 640 -4.65 -18.48 34.53
C ASN A 640 -5.26 -18.57 33.11
N PRO A 641 -5.88 -19.69 32.74
CA PRO A 641 -6.37 -19.92 31.38
C PRO A 641 -7.55 -19.01 30.99
N ARG A 642 -8.17 -18.34 31.96
CA ARG A 642 -9.30 -17.42 31.74
C ARG A 642 -8.87 -15.96 31.58
N GLY A 643 -7.57 -15.66 31.67
CA GLY A 643 -7.07 -14.29 31.48
C GLY A 643 -7.47 -13.68 30.12
N VAL A 644 -7.45 -12.35 30.07
CA VAL A 644 -7.99 -11.54 28.96
C VAL A 644 -7.09 -11.58 27.73
N PHE A 645 -5.78 -11.42 27.94
CA PHE A 645 -4.78 -11.37 26.86
C PHE A 645 -3.62 -12.30 27.19
N THR A 646 -3.12 -13.00 26.18
CA THR A 646 -1.80 -13.63 26.29
C THR A 646 -0.71 -12.55 26.35
N PRO A 647 0.46 -12.81 26.96
CA PRO A 647 1.57 -11.86 26.97
C PRO A 647 1.98 -11.36 25.58
N TRP A 648 1.88 -12.24 24.57
CA TRP A 648 2.24 -11.90 23.19
C TRP A 648 1.20 -11.02 22.49
N GLU A 649 -0.10 -11.24 22.75
CA GLU A 649 -1.15 -10.34 22.27
C GLU A 649 -1.00 -8.94 22.87
N LEU A 650 -0.64 -8.87 24.16
CA LEU A 650 -0.39 -7.61 24.85
C LEU A 650 0.83 -6.89 24.26
N TYR A 651 1.93 -7.63 24.02
CA TYR A 651 3.12 -7.08 23.34
C TYR A 651 2.77 -6.48 21.97
N LYS A 652 2.02 -7.20 21.12
CA LYS A 652 1.61 -6.68 19.80
C LYS A 652 0.78 -5.41 19.90
N LYS A 653 -0.16 -5.35 20.85
CA LYS A 653 -0.98 -4.15 21.07
C LYS A 653 -0.09 -2.96 21.45
N TYR A 654 0.84 -3.18 22.39
CA TYR A 654 1.70 -2.11 22.90
C TYR A 654 2.79 -1.71 21.90
N SER A 655 3.29 -2.64 21.08
CA SER A 655 4.19 -2.32 19.97
C SER A 655 3.50 -1.45 18.93
N ASN A 656 2.24 -1.71 18.60
CA ASN A 656 1.49 -0.85 17.68
C ASN A 656 1.29 0.57 18.22
N VAL A 657 1.09 0.72 19.54
CA VAL A 657 1.04 2.05 20.19
C VAL A 657 2.39 2.74 20.12
N ALA A 658 3.48 2.04 20.48
CA ALA A 658 4.83 2.60 20.39
C ALA A 658 5.20 2.99 18.96
N ASP A 659 4.81 2.17 17.99
CA ASP A 659 5.00 2.44 16.58
C ASP A 659 4.21 3.68 16.15
N PHE A 660 2.94 3.78 16.53
CA PHE A 660 2.15 4.99 16.26
C PHE A 660 2.80 6.23 16.86
N VAL A 661 3.13 6.21 18.15
CA VAL A 661 3.54 7.41 18.89
C VAL A 661 4.96 7.85 18.54
N TYR A 662 5.91 6.92 18.42
CA TYR A 662 7.34 7.23 18.42
C TYR A 662 8.13 6.76 17.20
N VAL A 663 7.71 5.67 16.53
CA VAL A 663 8.55 5.03 15.49
C VAL A 663 8.06 5.32 14.07
N ASN A 664 6.75 5.42 13.86
CA ASN A 664 6.20 5.50 12.51
C ASN A 664 6.43 6.87 11.88
N GLU A 665 7.26 6.84 10.83
CA GLU A 665 7.59 7.98 9.98
C GLU A 665 6.73 8.02 8.70
N SER A 666 6.00 6.95 8.39
CA SER A 666 5.27 6.81 7.12
C SER A 666 3.76 7.08 7.27
N PRO A 667 3.16 7.97 6.44
CA PRO A 667 1.72 8.17 6.40
C PRO A 667 0.92 6.89 6.10
N VAL A 668 1.52 5.91 5.41
CA VAL A 668 0.89 4.63 5.03
C VAL A 668 0.33 3.88 6.24
N ASN A 669 1.03 3.88 7.36
CA ASN A 669 0.66 3.07 8.52
C ASN A 669 -0.21 3.83 9.53
N VAL A 670 -0.29 5.16 9.41
CA VAL A 670 -0.87 6.03 10.45
C VAL A 670 -2.32 5.66 10.73
N PHE A 671 -3.14 5.44 9.70
CA PHE A 671 -4.57 5.14 9.87
C PHE A 671 -4.79 3.84 10.67
N THR A 672 -4.14 2.75 10.24
CA THR A 672 -4.24 1.44 10.92
C THR A 672 -3.68 1.51 12.34
N LEU A 673 -2.49 2.10 12.52
CA LEU A 673 -1.85 2.21 13.83
C LEU A 673 -2.66 3.10 14.78
N GLN A 674 -3.28 4.17 14.29
CA GLN A 674 -4.15 5.04 15.07
C GLN A 674 -5.38 4.27 15.57
N GLN A 675 -6.09 3.57 14.68
CA GLN A 675 -7.29 2.81 15.07
C GLN A 675 -6.96 1.70 16.07
N GLN A 676 -5.87 0.96 15.84
CA GLN A 676 -5.41 -0.08 16.76
C GLN A 676 -4.95 0.51 18.10
N GLY A 677 -4.26 1.64 18.07
CA GLY A 677 -3.82 2.36 19.26
C GLY A 677 -4.98 2.91 20.08
N GLN A 678 -6.02 3.46 19.42
CA GLN A 678 -7.23 3.96 20.07
C GLN A 678 -7.98 2.82 20.77
N LYS A 679 -8.17 1.69 20.08
CA LYS A 679 -8.77 0.50 20.69
C LYS A 679 -7.95 -0.01 21.88
N THR A 680 -6.63 -0.02 21.77
CA THR A 680 -5.74 -0.42 22.88
C THR A 680 -5.84 0.56 24.05
N ALA A 681 -5.95 1.86 23.79
CA ALA A 681 -6.11 2.89 24.81
C ALA A 681 -7.45 2.75 25.53
N GLU A 682 -8.55 2.51 24.81
CA GLU A 682 -9.89 2.27 25.37
C GLU A 682 -9.89 1.03 26.28
N GLU A 683 -9.41 -0.11 25.78
CA GLU A 683 -9.33 -1.37 26.55
C GLU A 683 -8.45 -1.21 27.81
N PHE A 684 -7.30 -0.53 27.70
CA PHE A 684 -6.42 -0.27 28.84
C PHE A 684 -7.05 0.67 29.85
N ALA A 685 -7.67 1.76 29.38
CA ALA A 685 -8.30 2.75 30.22
C ALA A 685 -9.47 2.16 31.01
N ASP A 686 -10.27 1.28 30.40
CA ASP A 686 -11.37 0.59 31.08
C ASP A 686 -10.88 -0.24 32.27
N VAL A 687 -9.80 -1.01 32.09
CA VAL A 687 -9.20 -1.83 33.17
C VAL A 687 -8.65 -0.96 34.30
N VAL A 688 -7.83 0.04 33.98
CA VAL A 688 -7.19 0.88 35.00
C VAL A 688 -8.21 1.74 35.75
N GLN A 689 -9.20 2.31 35.05
CA GLN A 689 -10.25 3.10 35.69
C GLN A 689 -11.06 2.28 36.69
N GLU A 690 -11.41 1.04 36.33
CA GLU A 690 -12.19 0.18 37.22
C GLU A 690 -11.36 -0.25 38.44
N ASN A 691 -10.10 -0.63 38.23
CA ASN A 691 -9.19 -0.95 39.34
C ASN A 691 -8.94 0.27 40.27
N LEU A 692 -8.90 1.50 39.73
CA LEU A 692 -8.82 2.73 40.52
C LEU A 692 -10.11 2.97 41.34
N LYS A 693 -11.30 2.73 40.76
CA LYS A 693 -12.58 2.87 41.47
C LYS A 693 -12.73 1.87 42.62
N GLN A 694 -12.34 0.62 42.38
CA GLN A 694 -12.41 -0.44 43.40
C GLN A 694 -11.46 -0.20 44.58
N THR A 695 -10.35 0.49 44.34
CA THR A 695 -9.42 0.97 45.37
C THR A 695 -10.01 2.13 46.21
N GLY A 696 -11.06 2.81 45.73
CA GLY A 696 -11.63 4.03 46.34
C GLY A 696 -12.97 3.89 47.09
N SER A 697 -13.90 3.02 46.66
CA SER A 697 -15.14 2.59 47.38
C SER A 697 -16.02 1.72 46.45
N ILE A 698 -16.89 0.89 47.04
CA ILE A 698 -17.74 -0.14 46.39
C ILE A 698 -18.92 0.50 45.62
N PHE A 699 -19.24 -0.08 44.45
CA PHE A 699 -20.45 0.06 43.59
C PHE A 699 -20.34 0.96 42.33
N SER A 700 -19.84 0.37 41.23
CA SER A 700 -20.37 0.55 39.86
C SER A 700 -19.62 -0.37 38.89
N VAL A 701 -20.24 -1.43 38.38
CA VAL A 701 -19.61 -2.40 37.46
C VAL A 701 -19.98 -2.08 36.00
N SER A 702 -18.98 -1.91 35.12
CA SER A 702 -19.17 -1.75 33.66
C SER A 702 -19.58 -3.09 32.99
N PRO A 703 -20.36 -3.09 31.88
CA PRO A 703 -20.82 -4.31 31.19
C PRO A 703 -19.69 -5.21 30.66
N ILE A 704 -18.56 -4.66 30.21
CA ILE A 704 -17.39 -5.45 29.77
C ILE A 704 -16.70 -6.10 30.97
N TYR A 705 -16.64 -5.38 32.09
CA TYR A 705 -16.08 -5.87 33.35
C TYR A 705 -16.92 -6.98 33.97
N ALA A 706 -18.24 -6.93 33.83
CA ALA A 706 -19.14 -8.01 34.25
C ALA A 706 -18.90 -9.31 33.45
N LEU A 707 -18.45 -9.20 32.20
CA LEU A 707 -18.16 -10.35 31.33
C LEU A 707 -16.76 -10.94 31.56
N THR A 708 -15.78 -10.10 31.93
CA THR A 708 -14.41 -10.54 32.22
C THR A 708 -14.21 -10.98 33.67
N HIS A 709 -14.69 -10.22 34.67
CA HIS A 709 -14.38 -10.47 36.09
C HIS A 709 -15.26 -11.49 36.81
N PHE A 710 -16.41 -11.90 36.26
CA PHE A 710 -17.19 -12.99 36.88
C PHE A 710 -16.46 -14.35 36.83
N PHE A 711 -15.47 -14.50 35.94
CA PHE A 711 -14.77 -15.77 35.70
C PHE A 711 -13.24 -15.71 35.87
N THR A 712 -12.62 -14.53 35.99
CA THR A 712 -11.16 -14.36 36.16
C THR A 712 -10.75 -13.99 37.58
N ALA A 713 -9.70 -14.61 38.11
CA ALA A 713 -9.10 -14.20 39.38
C ALA A 713 -8.59 -12.75 39.28
N SER A 714 -8.88 -11.92 40.29
CA SER A 714 -8.40 -10.54 40.37
C SER A 714 -6.89 -10.50 40.58
N ASN A 715 -6.21 -9.56 39.91
CA ASN A 715 -4.78 -9.34 40.09
C ASN A 715 -4.52 -8.28 41.16
N ASP A 716 -4.43 -8.74 42.41
CA ASP A 716 -4.34 -7.86 43.58
C ASP A 716 -2.97 -7.16 43.71
N THR A 717 -1.96 -7.57 42.93
CA THR A 717 -0.58 -7.05 43.03
C THR A 717 -0.41 -5.61 42.51
N SER A 718 -1.33 -5.13 41.68
CA SER A 718 -1.34 -3.74 41.16
C SER A 718 -1.90 -2.70 42.13
N ARG A 719 -2.61 -3.14 43.20
CA ARG A 719 -3.31 -2.25 44.14
C ARG A 719 -2.37 -1.24 44.81
N ASP A 720 -1.17 -1.67 45.19
CA ASP A 720 -0.17 -0.81 45.83
C ASP A 720 0.23 0.36 44.94
N PHE A 721 0.39 0.13 43.63
CA PHE A 721 0.70 1.17 42.66
C PHE A 721 -0.49 2.10 42.43
N LEU A 722 -1.66 1.53 42.16
CA LEU A 722 -2.88 2.30 41.85
C LEU A 722 -3.35 3.16 43.04
N SER A 723 -3.21 2.67 44.27
CA SER A 723 -3.52 3.44 45.50
C SER A 723 -2.59 4.64 45.67
N ALA A 724 -1.29 4.44 45.41
CA ALA A 724 -0.30 5.51 45.49
C ALA A 724 -0.51 6.54 44.37
N LEU A 725 -0.88 6.10 43.17
CA LEU A 725 -1.22 6.96 42.06
C LEU A 725 -2.47 7.81 42.36
N LEU A 726 -3.54 7.19 42.87
CA LEU A 726 -4.76 7.90 43.27
C LEU A 726 -4.48 8.94 44.37
N SER A 727 -3.59 8.60 45.32
CA SER A 727 -3.17 9.50 46.40
C SER A 727 -2.32 10.68 45.90
N ALA A 728 -1.45 10.46 44.92
CA ALA A 728 -0.59 11.48 44.33
C ALA A 728 -1.35 12.39 43.35
N GLY A 729 -2.39 11.88 42.69
CA GLY A 729 -3.23 12.58 41.71
C GLY A 729 -4.49 13.25 42.28
N ARG A 730 -4.46 13.75 43.53
CA ARG A 730 -5.64 14.39 44.15
C ARG A 730 -6.22 15.49 43.25
N GLY A 731 -7.51 15.38 42.93
CA GLY A 731 -8.23 16.30 42.05
C GLY A 731 -8.36 15.84 40.59
N GLN A 732 -7.80 14.68 40.25
CA GLN A 732 -7.83 14.10 38.90
C GLN A 732 -8.85 12.96 38.84
N SER A 733 -9.54 12.83 37.72
CA SER A 733 -10.46 11.74 37.46
C SER A 733 -9.72 10.43 37.18
N PRO A 734 -10.33 9.25 37.46
CA PRO A 734 -9.73 7.97 37.07
C PRO A 734 -9.37 7.87 35.58
N ALA A 735 -10.13 8.52 34.71
CA ALA A 735 -9.87 8.56 33.27
C ALA A 735 -8.60 9.34 32.92
N GLU A 736 -8.35 10.47 33.58
CA GLU A 736 -7.11 11.25 33.41
C GLU A 736 -5.88 10.46 33.92
N LEU A 737 -6.02 9.81 35.08
CA LEU A 737 -4.96 8.96 35.63
C LEU A 737 -4.63 7.77 34.70
N ALA A 738 -5.66 7.09 34.19
CA ALA A 738 -5.49 5.97 33.26
C ALA A 738 -4.80 6.40 31.95
N ALA A 739 -5.18 7.56 31.41
CA ALA A 739 -4.52 8.12 30.22
C ALA A 739 -3.04 8.46 30.48
N GLY A 740 -2.71 8.99 31.67
CA GLY A 740 -1.33 9.23 32.08
C GLY A 740 -0.50 7.94 32.16
N VAL A 741 -1.04 6.89 32.79
CA VAL A 741 -0.38 5.57 32.86
C VAL A 741 -0.19 4.99 31.46
N PHE A 742 -1.19 5.08 30.59
CA PHE A 742 -1.10 4.62 29.21
C PHE A 742 0.05 5.32 28.45
N ALA A 743 0.13 6.64 28.56
CA ALA A 743 1.13 7.45 27.87
C ALA A 743 2.58 7.04 28.22
N GLU A 744 2.85 6.80 29.50
CA GLU A 744 4.21 6.48 29.97
C GLU A 744 4.55 5.00 29.83
N VAL A 745 3.60 4.11 30.09
CA VAL A 745 3.90 2.70 30.28
C VAL A 745 3.61 1.90 29.02
N VAL A 746 2.46 2.13 28.38
CA VAL A 746 2.07 1.38 27.17
C VAL A 746 2.89 1.83 25.96
N ALA A 747 3.00 3.14 25.75
CA ALA A 747 3.68 3.68 24.56
C ALA A 747 5.21 3.47 24.58
N THR A 748 5.81 3.13 25.72
CA THR A 748 7.27 2.95 25.86
C THR A 748 7.70 1.50 26.08
N ALA A 749 6.79 0.57 26.35
CA ALA A 749 7.14 -0.81 26.68
C ALA A 749 7.91 -1.54 25.56
N ALA A 750 7.45 -1.43 24.32
CA ALA A 750 8.16 -2.01 23.17
C ALA A 750 9.49 -1.30 22.86
N LEU A 751 9.60 -0.01 23.18
CA LEU A 751 10.85 0.75 23.07
C LEU A 751 11.89 0.25 24.08
N TRP A 752 11.45 -0.09 25.30
CA TRP A 752 12.31 -0.74 26.29
C TRP A 752 12.81 -2.10 25.77
N SER A 753 11.91 -2.94 25.25
CA SER A 753 12.29 -4.24 24.69
C SER A 753 13.30 -4.11 23.55
N LYS A 754 13.09 -3.15 22.64
CA LYS A 754 14.04 -2.82 21.56
C LYS A 754 15.40 -2.41 22.12
N ALA A 755 15.42 -1.54 23.13
CA ALA A 755 16.66 -1.09 23.75
C ALA A 755 17.47 -2.24 24.35
N VAL A 756 16.80 -3.12 25.12
CA VAL A 756 17.44 -4.27 25.74
C VAL A 756 17.91 -5.28 24.69
N ALA A 757 17.13 -5.52 23.63
CA ALA A 757 17.55 -6.38 22.53
C ALA A 757 18.83 -5.85 21.85
N SER A 758 18.93 -4.54 21.61
CA SER A 758 20.15 -3.92 21.07
C SER A 758 21.35 -4.02 22.03
N ILE A 759 21.12 -3.90 23.34
CA ILE A 759 22.17 -4.09 24.35
C ILE A 759 22.66 -5.55 24.32
N VAL A 760 21.74 -6.52 24.33
CA VAL A 760 22.09 -7.95 24.27
C VAL A 760 22.87 -8.26 23.00
N ASP A 761 22.42 -7.78 21.84
CA ASP A 761 23.12 -7.97 20.56
C ASP A 761 24.53 -7.36 20.57
N GLY A 762 24.66 -6.13 21.10
CA GLY A 762 25.96 -5.49 21.30
C GLY A 762 26.88 -6.28 22.25
N CYS A 763 26.32 -6.85 23.32
CA CYS A 763 27.06 -7.66 24.28
C CYS A 763 27.54 -9.01 23.71
N ILE A 764 26.75 -9.66 22.86
CA ILE A 764 27.08 -11.00 22.32
C ILE A 764 27.85 -10.99 21.00
N THR A 765 28.36 -9.83 20.59
CA THR A 765 29.17 -9.64 19.37
C THR A 765 30.64 -9.37 19.71
N GLY A 766 31.55 -9.88 18.87
CA GLY A 766 32.99 -9.62 18.98
C GLY A 766 33.65 -10.16 20.27
N ASP A 767 34.62 -9.42 20.77
CA ASP A 767 35.41 -9.72 21.98
C ASP A 767 34.58 -9.63 23.28
N ARG A 768 33.53 -8.81 23.29
CA ARG A 768 32.59 -8.66 24.41
C ARG A 768 31.89 -9.97 24.75
N ARG A 769 31.56 -10.76 23.73
CA ARG A 769 30.98 -12.11 23.90
C ARG A 769 31.90 -13.01 24.71
N ASP A 770 33.18 -13.03 24.37
CA ASP A 770 34.16 -13.90 25.01
C ASP A 770 34.45 -13.46 26.45
N ARG A 771 34.51 -12.14 26.69
CA ARG A 771 34.61 -11.55 28.04
C ARG A 771 33.41 -11.95 28.91
N LEU A 772 32.19 -11.81 28.40
CA LEU A 772 30.97 -12.20 29.12
C LEU A 772 30.91 -13.70 29.38
N ALA A 773 31.27 -14.54 28.40
CA ALA A 773 31.32 -15.98 28.56
C ALA A 773 32.38 -16.41 29.61
N LYS A 774 33.51 -15.68 29.69
CA LYS A 774 34.51 -15.90 30.74
C LYS A 774 33.96 -15.54 32.12
N LEU A 775 33.38 -14.34 32.28
CA LEU A 775 32.78 -13.87 33.53
C LEU A 775 31.67 -14.82 34.02
N ALA A 776 30.79 -15.27 33.13
CA ALA A 776 29.73 -16.22 33.46
C ALA A 776 30.25 -17.60 33.88
N ARG A 777 31.41 -18.04 33.37
CA ARG A 777 32.02 -19.33 33.74
C ARG A 777 32.80 -19.27 35.05
N GLU A 778 33.58 -18.20 35.25
CA GLU A 778 34.46 -18.06 36.40
C GLU A 778 33.73 -17.52 37.63
N ASN A 779 32.65 -16.76 37.42
CA ASN A 779 31.80 -16.16 38.44
C ASN A 779 32.58 -15.55 39.63
N PRO A 780 33.57 -14.67 39.38
CA PRO A 780 34.32 -14.02 40.45
C PRO A 780 33.40 -13.14 41.33
N PRO A 781 33.81 -12.79 42.56
CA PRO A 781 32.99 -11.97 43.47
C PRO A 781 32.53 -10.62 42.89
N ASP A 782 33.24 -10.10 41.88
CA ASP A 782 32.95 -8.85 41.19
C ASP A 782 32.39 -9.04 39.76
N ALA A 783 31.96 -10.26 39.41
CA ALA A 783 31.46 -10.60 38.07
C ALA A 783 30.37 -9.63 37.59
N ASP A 784 29.38 -9.35 38.43
CA ASP A 784 28.26 -8.46 38.11
C ASP A 784 28.73 -7.02 37.85
N ALA A 785 29.70 -6.54 38.63
CA ALA A 785 30.28 -5.21 38.43
C ALA A 785 31.02 -5.14 37.09
N GLN A 786 31.76 -6.19 36.72
CA GLN A 786 32.46 -6.27 35.43
C GLN A 786 31.48 -6.42 34.25
N MET A 787 30.39 -7.18 34.40
CA MET A 787 29.34 -7.28 33.38
C MET A 787 28.64 -5.93 33.16
N LEU A 788 28.37 -5.18 34.24
CA LEU A 788 27.82 -3.83 34.16
C LEU A 788 28.72 -2.85 33.40
N VAL A 789 30.05 -2.97 33.52
CA VAL A 789 30.98 -2.17 32.71
C VAL A 789 30.81 -2.46 31.23
N ILE A 790 30.74 -3.74 30.83
CA ILE A 790 30.52 -4.14 29.43
C ILE A 790 29.17 -3.63 28.91
N ILE A 791 28.11 -3.74 29.73
CA ILE A 791 26.78 -3.23 29.37
C ILE A 791 26.83 -1.71 29.17
N ARG A 792 27.52 -0.97 30.05
CA ARG A 792 27.69 0.49 29.91
C ARG A 792 28.50 0.87 28.68
N GLU A 793 29.56 0.13 28.36
CA GLU A 793 30.32 0.30 27.11
C GLU A 793 29.38 0.18 25.90
N VAL A 794 28.52 -0.85 25.87
CA VAL A 794 27.54 -1.06 24.81
C VAL A 794 26.50 0.06 24.77
N ILE A 795 25.95 0.48 25.90
CA ILE A 795 24.97 1.59 25.97
C ILE A 795 25.58 2.88 25.40
N CYS A 796 26.84 3.19 25.75
CA CYS A 796 27.56 4.35 25.23
C CYS A 796 27.84 4.22 23.72
N ALA A 797 28.24 3.04 23.25
CA ALA A 797 28.59 2.80 21.85
C ALA A 797 27.36 2.73 20.92
N CYS A 798 26.27 2.12 21.39
CA CYS A 798 25.08 1.88 20.58
C CYS A 798 24.32 3.17 20.23
N SER A 799 24.69 4.34 20.77
CA SER A 799 24.00 5.61 20.54
C SER A 799 22.49 5.38 20.52
N ILE A 800 21.96 4.76 21.59
CA ILE A 800 20.56 4.32 21.67
C ILE A 800 19.68 5.58 21.55
N ARG A 801 19.39 5.97 20.30
CA ARG A 801 18.49 7.07 19.92
C ARG A 801 17.08 6.52 20.07
N LEU A 802 16.68 6.27 21.30
CA LEU A 802 15.28 6.08 21.59
C LEU A 802 14.64 7.47 21.54
N PRO A 803 13.63 7.70 20.70
CA PRO A 803 12.67 8.77 20.92
C PRO A 803 11.83 8.38 22.14
N ALA A 804 12.45 8.27 23.32
CA ALA A 804 11.75 7.93 24.54
C ALA A 804 11.61 9.18 25.43
N PRO A 805 10.50 9.31 26.16
CA PRO A 805 10.40 10.29 27.24
C PRO A 805 11.61 10.20 28.17
N ARG A 806 11.98 11.34 28.77
CA ARG A 806 13.04 11.42 29.81
C ARG A 806 12.90 10.32 30.86
N ALA A 807 11.67 9.89 31.15
CA ALA A 807 11.32 8.83 32.08
C ALA A 807 11.91 7.45 31.74
N THR A 808 11.79 6.97 30.50
CA THR A 808 12.31 5.64 30.11
C THR A 808 13.84 5.62 30.17
N LEU A 809 14.50 6.69 29.70
CA LEU A 809 15.96 6.83 29.80
C LEU A 809 16.42 6.93 31.26
N THR A 810 15.66 7.66 32.09
CA THR A 810 15.95 7.78 33.53
C THR A 810 15.70 6.47 34.27
N MET A 811 14.66 5.72 33.91
CA MET A 811 14.34 4.43 34.51
C MET A 811 15.35 3.36 34.10
N VAL A 812 15.74 3.27 32.82
CA VAL A 812 16.82 2.38 32.36
C VAL A 812 18.13 2.71 33.07
N ARG A 813 18.46 4.01 33.21
CA ARG A 813 19.65 4.46 33.93
C ARG A 813 19.59 4.11 35.42
N LYS A 814 18.48 4.39 36.09
CA LYS A 814 18.28 4.07 37.52
C LYS A 814 18.23 2.56 37.78
N LEU A 815 17.59 1.78 36.92
CA LEU A 815 17.58 0.31 37.01
C LEU A 815 19.00 -0.26 36.89
N ALA A 816 19.84 0.31 36.03
CA ALA A 816 21.26 -0.04 35.91
C ALA A 816 22.13 0.46 37.08
N GLU A 817 21.64 1.41 37.89
CA GLU A 817 22.29 1.90 39.11
C GLU A 817 21.85 1.10 40.36
N CYS A 818 20.61 0.59 40.38
CA CYS A 818 20.04 -0.15 41.51
C CYS A 818 20.36 -1.65 41.54
N SER A 819 20.88 -2.24 40.46
CA SER A 819 21.18 -3.68 40.33
C SER A 819 22.51 -4.11 40.98
N GLY A 820 22.97 -3.40 42.01
CA GLY A 820 24.02 -3.91 42.92
C GLY A 820 23.51 -5.10 43.75
N PRO A 821 24.40 -6.01 44.18
CA PRO A 821 24.00 -7.35 44.61
C PRO A 821 23.05 -7.34 45.83
N PRO A 822 22.03 -8.22 45.87
CA PRO A 822 21.31 -8.51 47.09
C PRO A 822 22.20 -9.32 48.04
N ALA A 823 22.09 -9.04 49.34
CA ALA A 823 22.83 -9.74 50.37
C ALA A 823 22.39 -11.22 50.46
N GLY A 824 23.32 -12.12 50.15
CA GLY A 824 23.48 -13.47 50.70
C GLY A 824 22.36 -14.49 50.46
N ASP A 825 22.64 -15.51 49.64
CA ASP A 825 22.36 -16.89 50.02
C ASP A 825 23.34 -17.84 49.30
N GLU A 826 24.21 -18.49 50.08
CA GLU A 826 25.18 -19.47 49.59
C GLU A 826 24.48 -20.83 49.41
N GLY A 827 24.45 -21.36 48.18
CA GLY A 827 24.09 -22.76 47.99
C GLY A 827 23.80 -23.20 46.56
N ALA A 828 24.81 -23.80 45.93
CA ALA A 828 24.79 -24.87 44.93
C ALA A 828 25.59 -24.54 43.64
N ALA A 829 26.68 -25.29 43.45
CA ALA A 829 27.64 -25.18 42.36
C ALA A 829 27.04 -25.48 40.96
N PRO A 830 27.46 -24.78 39.88
CA PRO A 830 27.11 -25.16 38.51
C PRO A 830 28.20 -26.00 37.82
N ARG A 831 27.75 -27.03 37.08
CA ARG A 831 28.55 -27.83 36.15
C ARG A 831 28.68 -27.13 34.80
N GLN A 832 29.88 -27.23 34.22
CA GLN A 832 30.37 -26.60 32.99
C GLN A 832 29.51 -26.84 31.73
N VAL A 833 29.41 -25.81 30.89
CA VAL A 833 28.93 -25.86 29.50
C VAL A 833 29.94 -25.14 28.60
N GLU A 834 30.50 -25.86 27.62
CA GLU A 834 31.32 -25.30 26.54
C GLU A 834 30.45 -24.90 25.35
N ALA A 835 30.67 -23.70 24.79
CA ALA A 835 30.06 -23.25 23.55
C ALA A 835 31.11 -23.31 22.42
N ARG A 836 30.85 -24.12 21.38
CA ARG A 836 31.62 -24.14 20.13
C ARG A 836 30.83 -23.41 19.04
N ALA A 837 31.46 -22.43 18.40
CA ALA A 837 30.95 -21.78 17.18
C ALA A 837 31.37 -22.60 15.95
N GLN A 838 30.41 -23.02 15.12
CA GLN A 838 30.69 -23.54 13.78
C GLN A 838 30.53 -22.43 12.74
N ARG A 839 31.61 -22.15 12.00
CA ARG A 839 31.57 -21.45 10.71
C ARG A 839 31.11 -22.47 9.64
N PRO A 840 30.36 -22.06 8.61
CA PRO A 840 30.10 -22.92 7.47
C PRO A 840 31.36 -22.99 6.57
N GLU A 841 31.86 -24.20 6.35
CA GLU A 841 32.90 -24.49 5.36
C GLU A 841 32.31 -24.52 3.94
N SER A 842 33.06 -23.95 3.00
CA SER A 842 32.86 -24.04 1.56
C SER A 842 33.00 -25.47 1.02
N PRO A 843 32.21 -25.93 0.02
CA PRO A 843 32.45 -27.21 -0.61
C PRO A 843 33.60 -27.12 -1.61
N ARG A 844 34.71 -27.82 -1.31
CA ARG A 844 35.77 -28.12 -2.27
C ARG A 844 35.31 -29.22 -3.25
N ARG A 845 35.67 -28.99 -4.51
CA ARG A 845 35.66 -29.93 -5.65
C ARG A 845 36.32 -31.27 -5.32
N GLY A 846 35.85 -32.34 -5.96
CA GLY A 846 36.70 -33.50 -6.30
C GLY A 846 36.01 -34.85 -6.50
N ARG A 847 35.27 -35.04 -7.60
CA ARG A 847 35.58 -35.93 -8.75
C ARG A 847 34.39 -36.00 -9.69
#